data_AF-A3WHL4-F1
#
_entry.id   AF-A3WHL4-F1
#
_cell.length_a   1.000
_cell.length_b   1.000
_cell.length_c   1.000
_cell.angle_alpha   90.00
_cell.angle_beta   90.00
_cell.angle_gamma   90.00
#
_symmetry.space_group_name_H-M   'P 1'
#
loop_
_entity.id
_entity.type
_entity.pdbx_description
1 polymer ?
#
loop_
_entity_poly.entity_id
_entity_poly.type
_entity_poly.pdbx_seq_one_letter_code
_entity_poly.pdbx_strand_id
1 'polypeptide(L)'
;MHRQIASGLLAAAIAMAPIAAHAQTSGNDLKQPVDTPIDRIEYDRISTPKAPIGKSEQRLRDEAATFAALQQACEMGQLASCGELGKAYENGEGTPQNRPIAGILMDRACEAGNAQSCVDLGLLLLASRLEQPRIRAFASFSSACDLGSLDGCAEVARAYRRGDGVEQNEARAGELVRNACEKGGALACRDIADQIASSDPAYLRREEVVSLYSRGCFGGDARSCADLWSYYGLDETTPRHPRKVQLFERGCELGDALACKRRGEVALLANGGYRDNQAALPYYDRACYLSPDRMCWEAKALRQERIESDACQSGDNSACARLGEIYGYFDTPLHDPELAQAYYEYACYAGANEACAQAGQMVLDGPGPFDADAIYQGIAYLERGCAAEHAFACSQLAEHLERGEIIERDMARHYDLMLRLCDANWGRSCQDLENAYATDPDAPLTQAGIRYPAPIEEGDTDWIEPFLTEQEREARRNRCATSEIEFEGTVYTDTVCMPQDLVIGGKSLEPGAAPWQALIWRPERGFGIDLNESQRVLCGGSLIATGWILTAAHCLTDDGGLIEGRGYTVRLGVHDPHEDQGISFPIVQVLDHPDYDPETFAYDIALVRYNPRAGRRDGPVNSITSIATDRETIEDRVIRRGAPVYVYGFGRTQLDDASSTASLQSARLLLESQARCNGITRFPREQWNTMLCAAGPNREQACKGDSGGPLITYSDADRRPRVIGVVSSGRSCGQTGEASRYTRVAAARDWLDDMLGIRP
;
A
#
# COMPACT_ATOMS: atom_id res chain seq x y z
N MET A 1 50.93 63.26 32.19
CA MET A 1 52.13 63.27 33.04
C MET A 1 52.12 61.99 33.85
N HIS A 2 52.72 60.89 33.35
CA HIS A 2 54.06 60.37 33.70
C HIS A 2 54.26 60.09 35.20
N ARG A 3 54.30 58.80 35.58
CA ARG A 3 55.50 57.96 35.94
C ARG A 3 55.47 57.71 37.47
N GLN A 4 55.80 56.56 38.08
CA GLN A 4 56.81 55.52 37.89
C GLN A 4 56.47 54.33 38.85
N ILE A 5 56.64 53.03 38.52
CA ILE A 5 57.81 52.14 38.77
C ILE A 5 58.10 51.97 40.30
N ALA A 6 58.31 50.84 40.98
CA ALA A 6 58.74 49.45 40.69
C ALA A 6 58.69 48.61 42.00
N SER A 7 58.71 47.28 41.86
CA SER A 7 59.39 46.28 42.72
C SER A 7 58.85 46.04 44.14
N GLY A 8 58.62 44.83 44.63
CA GLY A 8 59.07 43.48 44.27
C GLY A 8 59.28 42.72 45.59
N LEU A 9 58.97 41.42 45.67
CA LEU A 9 59.59 40.47 46.61
C LEU A 9 59.16 39.04 46.28
N LEU A 10 60.15 38.27 45.84
CA LEU A 10 60.16 36.81 45.75
C LEU A 10 60.41 36.25 47.17
N ALA A 11 59.66 35.24 47.57
CA ALA A 11 60.11 34.28 48.59
C ALA A 11 59.57 32.89 48.25
N ALA A 12 60.50 31.95 48.09
CA ALA A 12 60.27 30.54 47.80
C ALA A 12 60.07 29.74 49.10
N ALA A 13 59.25 28.69 49.07
CA ALA A 13 59.67 27.30 49.38
C ALA A 13 58.48 26.33 49.63
N ILE A 14 58.42 25.30 48.78
CA ILE A 14 58.33 23.85 49.10
C ILE A 14 57.02 23.27 49.69
N ALA A 15 56.36 22.51 48.80
CA ALA A 15 55.72 21.19 48.92
C ALA A 15 54.81 20.83 50.12
N MET A 16 53.56 20.42 49.84
CA MET A 16 53.13 19.01 49.69
C MET A 16 51.64 18.96 49.28
N ALA A 17 51.27 18.05 48.37
CA ALA A 17 49.88 17.75 48.02
C ALA A 17 49.12 17.08 49.19
N PRO A 18 47.78 17.16 49.23
CA PRO A 18 47.02 16.04 48.67
C PRO A 18 45.71 16.42 47.95
N ILE A 19 45.23 15.45 47.18
CA ILE A 19 43.97 15.39 46.43
C ILE A 19 42.76 15.46 47.38
N ALA A 20 41.78 16.30 47.06
CA ALA A 20 40.40 16.14 47.48
C ALA A 20 39.48 16.71 46.39
N ALA A 21 38.45 15.94 46.04
CA ALA A 21 37.56 16.15 44.92
C ALA A 21 36.24 16.81 45.36
N HIS A 22 35.49 17.29 44.35
CA HIS A 22 34.06 17.63 44.34
C HIS A 22 33.62 18.86 45.17
N ALA A 23 33.17 19.91 44.47
CA ALA A 23 31.75 20.09 44.14
C ALA A 23 31.45 21.56 43.75
N GLN A 24 30.50 21.71 42.83
CA GLN A 24 29.70 22.91 42.56
C GLN A 24 30.42 24.11 41.90
N THR A 25 30.16 24.27 40.60
CA THR A 25 29.31 25.35 40.07
C THR A 25 29.28 25.25 38.53
N SER A 26 28.26 24.60 37.98
CA SER A 26 27.86 24.76 36.57
C SER A 26 26.33 24.93 36.50
N GLY A 27 25.83 25.91 37.25
CA GLY A 27 24.40 26.23 37.35
C GLY A 27 24.02 27.56 36.71
N ASN A 28 24.92 28.21 35.95
CA ASN A 28 24.66 29.57 35.45
C ASN A 28 25.17 29.88 34.04
N ASP A 29 25.80 28.94 33.33
CA ASP A 29 26.43 29.25 32.04
C ASP A 29 25.48 29.19 30.82
N LEU A 30 24.18 28.98 31.02
CA LEU A 30 23.19 28.92 29.92
C LEU A 30 22.16 30.06 29.92
N LYS A 31 22.31 31.07 30.78
CA LYS A 31 21.50 32.31 30.73
C LYS A 31 22.21 33.43 29.98
N GLN A 32 22.66 33.19 28.75
CA GLN A 32 22.91 34.30 27.84
C GLN A 32 21.61 34.60 27.08
N PRO A 33 21.01 35.79 27.24
CA PRO A 33 19.91 36.22 26.38
C PRO A 33 20.49 36.39 24.98
N VAL A 34 20.11 35.49 24.07
CA VAL A 34 20.55 35.56 22.68
C VAL A 34 19.61 36.53 21.97
N ASP A 35 19.96 37.82 21.99
CA ASP A 35 19.29 38.97 21.35
C ASP A 35 19.24 38.81 19.81
N THR A 36 18.45 37.85 19.34
CA THR A 36 18.04 37.79 17.93
C THR A 36 16.53 37.94 17.90
N PRO A 37 16.01 39.02 17.30
CA PRO A 37 14.56 39.17 17.09
C PRO A 37 14.00 37.91 16.44
N ILE A 38 12.89 37.42 16.98
CA ILE A 38 12.14 36.24 16.48
C ILE A 38 11.67 36.46 15.02
N ASP A 39 11.73 37.69 14.53
CA ASP A 39 11.15 38.16 13.27
C ASP A 39 11.68 37.52 11.98
N ARG A 40 12.68 36.63 12.03
CA ARG A 40 13.24 35.96 10.84
C ARG A 40 13.58 34.48 11.06
N ILE A 41 12.67 33.72 11.66
CA ILE A 41 12.81 32.25 11.72
C ILE A 41 12.46 31.65 10.35
N GLU A 42 13.47 31.17 9.61
CA GLU A 42 13.23 30.25 8.49
C GLU A 42 13.03 28.82 9.02
N TYR A 43 12.05 28.09 8.50
CA TYR A 43 11.75 26.72 8.93
C TYR A 43 12.23 25.69 7.89
N ASP A 44 12.47 24.46 8.33
CA ASP A 44 12.92 23.43 7.41
C ASP A 44 11.82 23.02 6.41
N ARG A 45 12.22 22.69 5.19
CA ARG A 45 11.32 22.25 4.11
C ARG A 45 10.66 20.90 4.41
N ILE A 46 11.10 20.19 5.45
CA ILE A 46 10.60 18.86 5.86
C ILE A 46 9.43 18.97 6.85
N SER A 47 9.24 20.11 7.53
CA SER A 47 8.07 20.30 8.38
C SER A 47 6.84 20.39 7.49
N THR A 48 5.98 19.38 7.53
CA THR A 48 4.77 19.33 6.72
C THR A 48 3.85 20.52 7.03
N PRO A 49 3.15 21.08 6.02
CA PRO A 49 2.06 22.00 6.30
C PRO A 49 1.02 21.25 7.14
N LYS A 50 0.67 21.77 8.32
CA LYS A 50 -0.44 21.26 9.15
C LYS A 50 -1.79 21.89 8.74
N ALA A 51 -1.77 22.78 7.74
CA ALA A 51 -2.93 23.47 7.22
C ALA A 51 -4.01 22.51 6.66
N PRO A 52 -5.29 22.89 6.72
CA PRO A 52 -6.40 21.95 6.73
C PRO A 52 -6.80 21.51 5.33
N ILE A 53 -6.58 20.24 5.00
CA ILE A 53 -7.23 19.61 3.85
C ILE A 53 -8.53 18.96 4.35
N GLY A 54 -9.69 19.40 3.86
CA GLY A 54 -10.97 18.70 4.06
C GLY A 54 -11.82 19.05 5.30
N LYS A 55 -11.71 20.25 5.88
CA LYS A 55 -12.58 20.70 7.00
C LYS A 55 -13.95 21.22 6.50
N SER A 56 -15.01 21.01 7.29
CA SER A 56 -16.36 21.52 6.99
C SER A 56 -16.52 23.03 7.23
N GLU A 57 -17.47 23.67 6.54
CA GLU A 57 -17.72 25.12 6.66
C GLU A 57 -18.08 25.54 8.10
N GLN A 58 -18.81 24.71 8.83
CA GLN A 58 -19.14 24.97 10.24
C GLN A 58 -17.89 24.97 11.11
N ARG A 59 -17.00 23.99 10.92
CA ARG A 59 -15.74 23.91 11.67
C ARG A 59 -14.85 25.13 11.40
N LEU A 60 -14.82 25.62 10.16
CA LEU A 60 -14.07 26.83 9.82
C LEU A 60 -14.64 28.09 10.51
N ARG A 61 -15.98 28.21 10.61
CA ARG A 61 -16.63 29.30 11.35
C ARG A 61 -16.32 29.25 12.85
N ASP A 62 -16.36 28.07 13.44
CA ASP A 62 -16.09 27.88 14.88
C ASP A 62 -14.61 28.15 15.21
N GLU A 63 -13.68 27.69 14.36
CA GLU A 63 -12.24 27.98 14.47
C GLU A 63 -11.96 29.49 14.35
N ALA A 64 -12.61 30.20 13.42
CA ALA A 64 -12.47 31.66 13.28
C ALA A 64 -13.03 32.43 14.49
N ALA A 65 -14.18 32.02 15.04
CA ALA A 65 -14.75 32.62 16.23
C ALA A 65 -13.85 32.39 17.47
N THR A 66 -13.30 31.19 17.60
CA THR A 66 -12.36 30.83 18.67
C THR A 66 -11.07 31.65 18.55
N PHE A 67 -10.52 31.77 17.34
CA PHE A 67 -9.34 32.58 17.05
C PHE A 67 -9.53 34.05 17.49
N ALA A 68 -10.66 34.66 17.11
CA ALA A 68 -10.96 36.05 17.49
C ALA A 68 -11.06 36.24 19.01
N ALA A 69 -11.65 35.27 19.73
CA ALA A 69 -11.75 35.32 21.18
C ALA A 69 -10.38 35.16 21.87
N LEU A 70 -9.53 34.25 21.38
CA LEU A 70 -8.15 34.05 21.86
C LEU A 70 -7.30 35.31 21.64
N GLN A 71 -7.44 35.96 20.48
CA GLN A 71 -6.76 37.20 20.17
C GLN A 71 -7.11 38.30 21.17
N GLN A 72 -8.40 38.56 21.38
CA GLN A 72 -8.86 39.57 22.34
C GLN A 72 -8.37 39.28 23.77
N ALA A 73 -8.41 38.02 24.21
CA ALA A 73 -7.96 37.63 25.54
C ALA A 73 -6.43 37.83 25.71
N CYS A 74 -5.64 37.48 24.69
CA CYS A 74 -4.21 37.73 24.69
C CYS A 74 -3.88 39.22 24.74
N GLU A 75 -4.57 40.07 23.97
CA GLU A 75 -4.42 41.53 23.99
C GLU A 75 -4.76 42.15 25.36
N MET A 76 -5.69 41.54 26.11
CA MET A 76 -6.00 41.92 27.49
C MET A 76 -4.99 41.41 28.54
N GLY A 77 -3.89 40.78 28.10
CA GLY A 77 -2.83 40.28 28.97
C GLY A 77 -3.10 38.90 29.58
N GLN A 78 -4.05 38.12 29.06
CA GLN A 78 -4.28 36.74 29.51
C GLN A 78 -3.26 35.81 28.86
N LEU A 79 -2.17 35.55 29.57
CA LEU A 79 -0.96 34.91 29.04
C LEU A 79 -1.20 33.46 28.55
N ALA A 80 -2.13 32.73 29.16
CA ALA A 80 -2.54 31.41 28.68
C ALA A 80 -3.21 31.46 27.30
N SER A 81 -4.01 32.49 27.03
CA SER A 81 -4.67 32.70 25.74
C SER A 81 -3.67 33.08 24.64
N CYS A 82 -2.54 33.69 24.99
CA CYS A 82 -1.46 33.94 24.02
C CYS A 82 -0.81 32.64 23.54
N GLY A 83 -0.59 31.65 24.42
CA GLY A 83 -0.08 30.35 24.02
C GLY A 83 -1.00 29.62 23.03
N GLU A 84 -2.29 29.59 23.32
CA GLU A 84 -3.31 29.00 22.45
C GLU A 84 -3.45 29.76 21.12
N LEU A 85 -3.36 31.09 21.14
CA LEU A 85 -3.32 31.90 19.92
C LEU A 85 -2.09 31.57 19.07
N GLY A 86 -0.93 31.39 19.69
CA GLY A 86 0.29 30.97 19.01
C GLY A 86 0.11 29.61 18.32
N LYS A 87 -0.54 28.65 19.00
CA LYS A 87 -0.84 27.33 18.43
C LYS A 87 -1.81 27.39 17.24
N ALA A 88 -2.79 28.29 17.30
CA ALA A 88 -3.69 28.55 16.19
C ALA A 88 -2.94 29.09 14.96
N TYR A 89 -1.95 29.97 15.15
CA TYR A 89 -1.04 30.40 14.08
C TYR A 89 -0.12 29.28 13.59
N GLU A 90 0.37 28.39 14.46
CA GLU A 90 1.19 27.24 14.06
C GLU A 90 0.40 26.25 13.20
N ASN A 91 -0.89 26.05 13.47
CA ASN A 91 -1.72 25.05 12.79
C ASN A 91 -2.55 25.64 11.64
N GLY A 92 -2.71 26.97 11.58
CA GLY A 92 -3.60 27.65 10.66
C GLY A 92 -5.08 27.46 11.02
N GLU A 93 -5.44 27.55 12.30
CA GLU A 93 -6.80 27.40 12.81
C GLU A 93 -7.47 28.77 12.96
N GLY A 94 -8.48 29.05 12.13
CA GLY A 94 -9.13 30.37 12.09
C GLY A 94 -8.27 31.49 11.47
N THR A 95 -7.03 31.20 11.06
CA THR A 95 -6.05 32.12 10.47
C THR A 95 -5.13 31.36 9.48
N PRO A 96 -4.49 32.00 8.48
CA PRO A 96 -3.41 31.35 7.74
C PRO A 96 -2.26 30.94 8.67
N GLN A 97 -1.66 29.77 8.43
CA GLN A 97 -0.50 29.30 9.22
C GLN A 97 0.63 30.32 9.15
N ASN A 98 1.19 30.73 10.30
CA ASN A 98 2.33 31.64 10.39
C ASN A 98 3.18 31.30 11.62
N ARG A 99 4.19 30.47 11.42
CA ARG A 99 5.07 29.96 12.49
C ARG A 99 5.91 31.03 13.20
N PRO A 100 6.41 32.10 12.53
CA PRO A 100 7.07 33.19 13.24
C PRO A 100 6.20 33.85 14.32
N ILE A 101 4.95 34.20 13.98
CA ILE A 101 3.99 34.78 14.94
C ILE A 101 3.67 33.78 16.06
N ALA A 102 3.52 32.49 15.71
CA ALA A 102 3.34 31.42 16.69
C ALA A 102 4.47 31.40 17.74
N GLY A 103 5.72 31.51 17.28
CA GLY A 103 6.90 31.56 18.15
C GLY A 103 6.88 32.73 19.13
N ILE A 104 6.54 33.94 18.67
CA ILE A 104 6.47 35.15 19.53
C ILE A 104 5.44 34.98 20.64
N LEU A 105 4.25 34.49 20.28
CA LEU A 105 3.14 34.32 21.21
C LEU A 105 3.42 33.22 22.25
N MET A 106 3.99 32.10 21.81
CA MET A 106 4.38 31.00 22.69
C MET A 106 5.54 31.39 23.62
N ASP A 107 6.48 32.20 23.14
CA ASP A 107 7.61 32.71 23.95
C ASP A 107 7.13 33.64 25.06
N ARG A 108 6.28 34.63 24.75
CA ARG A 108 5.67 35.51 25.77
C ARG A 108 4.89 34.71 26.83
N ALA A 109 4.12 33.72 26.39
CA ALA A 109 3.39 32.85 27.31
C ALA A 109 4.33 31.99 28.16
N CYS A 110 5.44 31.50 27.59
CA CYS A 110 6.45 30.73 28.30
C CYS A 110 7.19 31.58 29.35
N GLU A 111 7.64 32.79 29.01
CA GLU A 111 8.29 33.72 29.95
C GLU A 111 7.37 34.11 31.12
N ALA A 112 6.06 34.15 30.85
CA ALA A 112 5.03 34.35 31.84
C ALA A 112 4.74 33.12 32.74
N GLY A 113 5.44 32.00 32.54
CA GLY A 113 5.29 30.78 33.33
C GLY A 113 4.25 29.80 32.80
N ASN A 114 3.78 29.93 31.55
CA ASN A 114 2.92 28.91 30.94
C ASN A 114 3.75 27.70 30.47
N ALA A 115 3.69 26.62 31.25
CA ALA A 115 4.51 25.42 31.00
C ALA A 115 4.21 24.74 29.65
N GLN A 116 2.95 24.75 29.18
CA GLN A 116 2.57 24.16 27.89
C GLN A 116 3.12 24.95 26.70
N SER A 117 3.10 26.28 26.79
CA SER A 117 3.64 27.16 25.74
C SER A 117 5.15 27.01 25.62
N CYS A 118 5.84 26.72 26.72
CA CYS A 118 7.26 26.36 26.68
C CYS A 118 7.52 25.04 25.93
N VAL A 119 6.63 24.05 26.05
CA VAL A 119 6.73 22.80 25.26
C VAL A 119 6.48 23.09 23.79
N ASP A 120 5.39 23.78 23.47
CA ASP A 120 4.99 24.06 22.09
C ASP A 120 6.06 24.92 21.38
N LEU A 121 6.65 25.91 22.07
CA LEU A 121 7.80 26.68 21.58
C LEU A 121 9.02 25.80 21.29
N GLY A 122 9.37 24.89 22.20
CA GLY A 122 10.52 24.01 22.02
C GLY A 122 10.39 23.13 20.77
N LEU A 123 9.19 22.59 20.53
CA LEU A 123 8.89 21.80 19.33
C LEU A 123 8.98 22.65 18.05
N LEU A 124 8.45 23.87 18.09
CA LEU A 124 8.51 24.81 16.98
C LEU A 124 9.97 25.20 16.63
N LEU A 125 10.80 25.42 17.64
CA LEU A 125 12.22 25.72 17.48
C LEU A 125 13.00 24.57 16.86
N LEU A 126 12.71 23.31 17.23
CA LEU A 126 13.34 22.15 16.60
C LEU A 126 13.05 22.02 15.10
N ALA A 127 11.91 22.55 14.64
CA ALA A 127 11.53 22.60 13.24
C ALA A 127 12.16 23.80 12.46
N SER A 128 12.92 24.67 13.14
CA SER A 128 13.52 25.87 12.57
C SER A 128 14.96 25.68 12.06
N ARG A 129 15.41 26.59 11.20
CA ARG A 129 16.78 26.69 10.66
C ARG A 129 17.66 27.70 11.41
N LEU A 130 17.31 28.04 12.65
CA LEU A 130 18.11 28.97 13.47
C LEU A 130 19.56 28.50 13.60
N GLU A 131 20.49 29.43 13.86
CA GLU A 131 21.80 29.05 14.41
C GLU A 131 21.55 28.47 15.82
N GLN A 132 21.60 27.14 15.95
CA GLN A 132 21.45 26.35 17.18
C GLN A 132 19.99 26.12 17.69
N PRO A 133 19.10 25.49 16.89
CA PRO A 133 17.70 25.29 17.27
C PRO A 133 17.54 24.32 18.45
N ARG A 134 18.41 23.31 18.53
CA ARG A 134 18.37 22.28 19.60
C ARG A 134 18.71 22.86 20.98
N ILE A 135 19.63 23.81 21.07
CA ILE A 135 19.99 24.44 22.35
C ILE A 135 18.83 25.29 22.87
N ARG A 136 18.19 26.07 22.00
CA ARG A 136 17.01 26.86 22.37
C ARG A 136 15.80 25.99 22.72
N ALA A 137 15.54 24.96 21.92
CA ALA A 137 14.47 24.01 22.22
C ALA A 137 14.69 23.29 23.55
N PHE A 138 15.92 22.84 23.82
CA PHE A 138 16.28 22.23 25.10
C PHE A 138 16.04 23.19 26.27
N ALA A 139 16.38 24.48 26.11
CA ALA A 139 16.10 25.49 27.12
C ALA A 139 14.59 25.65 27.36
N SER A 140 13.77 25.75 26.30
CA SER A 140 12.31 25.84 26.42
C SER A 140 11.70 24.59 27.09
N PHE A 141 12.13 23.39 26.71
CA PHE A 141 11.68 22.15 27.38
C PHE A 141 12.13 22.06 28.84
N SER A 142 13.33 22.55 29.16
CA SER A 142 13.82 22.60 30.53
C SER A 142 12.99 23.58 31.37
N SER A 143 12.65 24.75 30.83
CA SER A 143 11.73 25.69 31.49
C SER A 143 10.34 25.08 31.69
N ALA A 144 9.80 24.36 30.70
CA ALA A 144 8.54 23.63 30.85
C ALA A 144 8.61 22.61 32.00
N CYS A 145 9.69 21.83 32.06
CA CYS A 145 9.90 20.82 33.10
C CYS A 145 10.06 21.46 34.50
N ASP A 146 10.80 22.56 34.61
CA ASP A 146 10.97 23.30 35.86
C ASP A 146 9.65 23.92 36.35
N LEU A 147 8.77 24.32 35.42
CA LEU A 147 7.39 24.74 35.70
C LEU A 147 6.45 23.58 36.03
N GLY A 148 6.93 22.33 36.01
CA GLY A 148 6.18 21.13 36.38
C GLY A 148 5.45 20.44 35.23
N SER A 149 5.69 20.83 33.97
CA SER A 149 5.13 20.12 32.81
C SER A 149 5.75 18.73 32.68
N LEU A 150 4.91 17.70 32.78
CA LEU A 150 5.34 16.30 32.62
C LEU A 150 5.78 16.02 31.18
N ASP A 151 5.11 16.64 30.19
CA ASP A 151 5.49 16.55 28.78
C ASP A 151 6.82 17.25 28.52
N GLY A 152 7.03 18.43 29.12
CA GLY A 152 8.32 19.12 29.10
C GLY A 152 9.45 18.26 29.67
N CYS A 153 9.22 17.62 30.82
CA CYS A 153 10.20 16.71 31.40
C CYS A 153 10.47 15.47 30.52
N ALA A 154 9.46 14.95 29.82
CA ALA A 154 9.64 13.86 28.88
C ALA A 154 10.49 14.26 27.66
N GLU A 155 10.31 15.47 27.14
CA GLU A 155 11.13 16.01 26.04
C GLU A 155 12.57 16.27 26.49
N VAL A 156 12.79 16.82 27.69
CA VAL A 156 14.13 16.96 28.30
C VAL A 156 14.80 15.58 28.42
N ALA A 157 14.06 14.56 28.89
CA ALA A 157 14.59 13.20 28.99
C ALA A 157 15.01 12.66 27.61
N ARG A 158 14.22 12.92 26.56
CA ARG A 158 14.56 12.54 25.19
C ARG A 158 15.80 13.28 24.68
N ALA A 159 15.91 14.58 24.95
CA ALA A 159 17.06 15.39 24.56
C ALA A 159 18.37 14.87 25.19
N TYR A 160 18.34 14.51 26.48
CA TYR A 160 19.48 13.87 27.15
C TYR A 160 19.84 12.51 26.54
N ARG A 161 18.89 11.68 26.12
CA ARG A 161 19.21 10.39 25.47
C ARG A 161 19.93 10.58 24.13
N ARG A 162 19.61 11.65 23.41
CA ARG A 162 20.08 11.91 22.04
C ARG A 162 21.25 12.89 21.95
N GLY A 163 21.52 13.63 23.02
CA GLY A 163 22.47 14.75 22.99
C GLY A 163 21.94 15.96 22.21
N ASP A 164 20.63 16.16 22.16
CA ASP A 164 20.00 17.22 21.37
C ASP A 164 20.05 18.56 22.13
N GLY A 165 21.06 19.39 21.83
CA GLY A 165 21.23 20.71 22.48
C GLY A 165 21.79 20.66 23.90
N VAL A 166 22.14 19.46 24.37
CA VAL A 166 22.77 19.16 25.66
C VAL A 166 23.71 17.96 25.49
N GLU A 167 24.69 17.78 26.38
CA GLU A 167 25.52 16.57 26.38
C GLU A 167 24.69 15.32 26.70
N GLN A 168 24.95 14.22 25.98
CA GLN A 168 24.20 12.97 26.12
C GLN A 168 24.33 12.37 27.52
N ASN A 169 23.21 11.95 28.13
CA ASN A 169 23.18 11.36 29.47
C ASN A 169 21.94 10.44 29.71
N GLU A 170 22.12 9.14 29.47
CA GLU A 170 21.04 8.13 29.63
C GLU A 170 20.53 8.02 31.07
N ALA A 171 21.42 8.15 32.07
CA ALA A 171 21.04 8.06 33.47
C ALA A 171 20.08 9.19 33.87
N ARG A 172 20.35 10.41 33.39
CA ARG A 172 19.51 11.58 33.64
C ARG A 172 18.14 11.45 32.97
N ALA A 173 18.09 10.90 31.76
CA ALA A 173 16.84 10.66 31.06
C ALA A 173 15.93 9.66 31.80
N GLY A 174 16.49 8.55 32.27
CA GLY A 174 15.73 7.54 33.02
C GLY A 174 15.17 8.07 34.35
N GLU A 175 15.88 8.99 35.01
CA GLU A 175 15.41 9.66 36.23
C GLU A 175 14.18 10.53 35.96
N LEU A 176 14.20 11.30 34.87
CA LEU A 176 13.12 12.21 34.48
C LEU A 176 11.82 11.46 34.15
N VAL A 177 11.89 10.35 33.40
CA VAL A 177 10.69 9.54 33.04
C VAL A 177 10.05 8.90 34.28
N ARG A 178 10.84 8.36 35.21
CA ARG A 178 10.33 7.78 36.46
C ARG A 178 9.60 8.82 37.31
N ASN A 179 10.22 10.00 37.47
CA ASN A 179 9.63 11.11 38.21
C ASN A 179 8.31 11.58 37.57
N ALA A 180 8.24 11.63 36.24
CA ALA A 180 7.03 12.03 35.53
C ALA A 180 5.85 11.05 35.74
N CYS A 181 6.10 9.74 35.69
CA CYS A 181 5.05 8.77 36.02
C CYS A 181 4.63 8.85 37.50
N GLU A 182 5.58 8.97 38.44
CA GLU A 182 5.30 9.14 39.87
C GLU A 182 4.39 10.34 40.16
N LYS A 183 4.51 11.41 39.37
CA LYS A 183 3.66 12.61 39.44
C LYS A 183 2.32 12.51 38.68
N GLY A 184 1.99 11.34 38.13
CA GLY A 184 0.70 11.07 37.49
C GLY A 184 0.66 11.23 35.97
N GLY A 185 1.81 11.32 35.30
CA GLY A 185 1.87 11.39 33.84
C GLY A 185 1.39 10.08 33.20
N ALA A 186 0.19 10.10 32.60
CA ALA A 186 -0.44 8.91 32.02
C ALA A 186 0.43 8.27 30.92
N LEU A 187 1.00 9.08 30.03
CA LEU A 187 1.91 8.62 28.97
C LEU A 187 3.23 8.09 29.53
N ALA A 188 3.83 8.76 30.52
CA ALA A 188 5.05 8.29 31.17
C ALA A 188 4.84 6.94 31.87
N CYS A 189 3.69 6.73 32.50
CA CYS A 189 3.36 5.43 33.10
C CYS A 189 3.15 4.34 32.06
N ARG A 190 2.53 4.66 30.91
CA ARG A 190 2.44 3.73 29.78
C ARG A 190 3.82 3.39 29.23
N ASP A 191 4.69 4.37 28.99
CA ASP A 191 6.04 4.13 28.46
C ASP A 191 6.87 3.20 29.36
N ILE A 192 6.75 3.34 30.69
CA ILE A 192 7.36 2.41 31.64
C ILE A 192 6.69 1.03 31.54
N ALA A 193 5.35 0.97 31.48
CA ALA A 193 4.62 -0.29 31.35
C ALA A 193 5.02 -1.06 30.08
N ASP A 194 5.14 -0.35 28.96
CA ASP A 194 5.52 -0.89 27.65
C ASP A 194 6.95 -1.40 27.68
N GLN A 195 7.90 -0.63 28.25
CA GLN A 195 9.29 -1.06 28.39
C GLN A 195 9.40 -2.31 29.28
N ILE A 196 8.61 -2.38 30.35
CA ILE A 196 8.56 -3.53 31.24
C ILE A 196 7.97 -4.75 30.52
N ALA A 197 6.83 -4.57 29.86
CA ALA A 197 6.15 -5.63 29.12
C ALA A 197 7.00 -6.18 27.97
N SER A 198 7.70 -5.31 27.22
CA SER A 198 8.54 -5.71 26.09
C SER A 198 9.80 -6.45 26.52
N SER A 199 10.34 -6.15 27.71
CA SER A 199 11.50 -6.83 28.28
C SER A 199 11.14 -8.02 29.17
N ASP A 200 9.85 -8.30 29.37
CA ASP A 200 9.34 -9.38 30.22
C ASP A 200 8.25 -10.21 29.51
N PRO A 201 8.61 -10.96 28.45
CA PRO A 201 7.67 -11.78 27.70
C PRO A 201 7.08 -12.94 28.53
N ALA A 202 7.69 -13.26 29.68
CA ALA A 202 7.20 -14.26 30.61
C ALA A 202 6.16 -13.70 31.62
N TYR A 203 5.81 -12.40 31.51
CA TYR A 203 4.85 -11.71 32.39
C TYR A 203 5.18 -11.81 33.89
N LEU A 204 6.47 -11.92 34.25
CA LEU A 204 6.91 -12.07 35.63
C LEU A 204 6.62 -10.81 36.48
N ARG A 205 6.47 -9.65 35.83
CA ARG A 205 6.15 -8.34 36.40
C ARG A 205 4.73 -7.87 36.05
N ARG A 206 3.80 -8.81 35.83
CA ARG A 206 2.41 -8.51 35.45
C ARG A 206 1.71 -7.52 36.39
N GLU A 207 1.89 -7.65 37.70
CA GLU A 207 1.24 -6.76 38.68
C GLU A 207 1.75 -5.31 38.57
N GLU A 208 3.04 -5.15 38.27
CA GLU A 208 3.66 -3.84 38.03
C GLU A 208 3.09 -3.19 36.77
N VAL A 209 2.98 -3.97 35.67
CA VAL A 209 2.38 -3.52 34.40
C VAL A 209 0.90 -3.14 34.58
N VAL A 210 0.11 -3.96 35.28
CA VAL A 210 -1.31 -3.68 35.58
C VAL A 210 -1.46 -2.39 36.39
N SER A 211 -0.58 -2.17 37.37
CA SER A 211 -0.58 -0.94 38.16
C SER A 211 -0.31 0.30 37.29
N LEU A 212 0.68 0.20 36.40
CA LEU A 212 1.07 1.30 35.51
C LEU A 212 -0.01 1.61 34.47
N TYR A 213 -0.61 0.61 33.81
CA TYR A 213 -1.74 0.84 32.89
C TYR A 213 -2.99 1.34 33.61
N SER A 214 -3.26 0.89 34.83
CA SER A 214 -4.37 1.43 35.64
C SER A 214 -4.19 2.92 35.90
N ARG A 215 -2.97 3.33 36.27
CA ARG A 215 -2.62 4.75 36.45
C ARG A 215 -2.73 5.53 35.13
N GLY A 216 -2.35 4.93 34.00
CA GLY A 216 -2.56 5.52 32.67
C GLY A 216 -4.04 5.71 32.32
N CYS A 217 -4.86 4.68 32.49
CA CYS A 217 -6.29 4.66 32.14
C CYS A 217 -7.09 5.71 32.95
N PHE A 218 -6.96 5.66 34.27
CA PHE A 218 -7.65 6.63 35.14
C PHE A 218 -6.98 8.00 35.11
N GLY A 219 -5.72 8.08 34.65
CA GLY A 219 -5.02 9.31 34.29
C GLY A 219 -5.45 9.94 32.96
N GLY A 220 -6.35 9.30 32.20
CA GLY A 220 -6.96 9.85 30.98
C GLY A 220 -6.48 9.26 29.67
N ASP A 221 -5.60 8.24 29.68
CA ASP A 221 -5.17 7.56 28.46
C ASP A 221 -6.15 6.41 28.12
N ALA A 222 -7.01 6.63 27.11
CA ALA A 222 -7.98 5.64 26.64
C ALA A 222 -7.31 4.32 26.23
N ARG A 223 -6.08 4.40 25.69
CA ARG A 223 -5.32 3.23 25.26
C ARG A 223 -4.91 2.35 26.42
N SER A 224 -4.46 2.95 27.52
CA SER A 224 -4.21 2.25 28.78
C SER A 224 -5.47 1.55 29.32
N CYS A 225 -6.68 2.08 29.12
CA CYS A 225 -7.92 1.38 29.51
C CYS A 225 -8.14 0.11 28.69
N ALA A 226 -7.85 0.16 27.38
CA ALA A 226 -7.92 -1.00 26.49
C ALA A 226 -6.82 -2.03 26.80
N ASP A 227 -5.58 -1.60 27.03
CA ASP A 227 -4.49 -2.51 27.34
C ASP A 227 -4.67 -3.14 28.75
N LEU A 228 -5.23 -2.39 29.70
CA LEU A 228 -5.61 -2.91 31.02
C LEU A 228 -6.72 -3.98 30.93
N TRP A 229 -7.71 -3.78 30.05
CA TRP A 229 -8.73 -4.80 29.77
C TRP A 229 -8.09 -6.12 29.31
N SER A 230 -7.14 -6.05 28.38
CA SER A 230 -6.40 -7.22 27.87
C SER A 230 -5.65 -7.95 28.99
N TYR A 231 -5.04 -7.18 29.90
CA TYR A 231 -4.32 -7.74 31.04
C TYR A 231 -5.23 -8.39 32.09
N TYR A 232 -6.49 -7.97 32.26
CA TYR A 232 -7.36 -8.58 33.27
C TYR A 232 -7.82 -10.00 32.94
N GLY A 233 -7.77 -10.44 31.67
CA GLY A 233 -7.89 -11.85 31.28
C GLY A 233 -9.06 -12.63 31.88
N LEU A 234 -10.18 -11.96 32.23
CA LEU A 234 -11.39 -12.63 32.70
C LEU A 234 -12.14 -13.14 31.47
N ASP A 235 -12.37 -14.44 31.44
CA ASP A 235 -13.24 -15.20 30.55
C ASP A 235 -14.30 -14.32 29.86
N GLU A 236 -14.31 -14.38 28.52
CA GLU A 236 -15.11 -13.54 27.62
C GLU A 236 -16.62 -13.63 27.88
N THR A 237 -17.07 -14.61 28.65
CA THR A 237 -18.48 -15.03 28.79
C THR A 237 -19.32 -14.19 29.77
N THR A 238 -18.75 -13.21 30.49
CA THR A 238 -19.57 -12.26 31.30
C THR A 238 -19.27 -10.79 31.00
N PRO A 239 -19.83 -10.24 29.90
CA PRO A 239 -19.86 -8.80 29.62
C PRO A 239 -20.47 -7.97 30.77
N ARG A 240 -21.27 -8.61 31.64
CA ARG A 240 -21.94 -8.01 32.80
C ARG A 240 -21.06 -7.88 34.05
N HIS A 241 -19.78 -8.29 34.02
CA HIS A 241 -18.92 -8.16 35.19
C HIS A 241 -18.76 -6.67 35.59
N PRO A 242 -19.00 -6.27 36.86
CA PRO A 242 -19.05 -4.86 37.25
C PRO A 242 -17.80 -4.05 36.89
N ARG A 243 -16.60 -4.63 37.03
CA ARG A 243 -15.34 -3.97 36.63
C ARG A 243 -15.23 -3.76 35.11
N LYS A 244 -15.79 -4.65 34.29
CA LYS A 244 -15.79 -4.51 32.82
C LYS A 244 -16.75 -3.41 32.39
N VAL A 245 -17.95 -3.37 32.98
CA VAL A 245 -18.93 -2.30 32.74
C VAL A 245 -18.32 -0.94 33.09
N GLN A 246 -17.59 -0.82 34.20
CA GLN A 246 -16.89 0.42 34.57
C GLN A 246 -15.80 0.82 33.57
N LEU A 247 -15.03 -0.14 33.05
CA LEU A 247 -14.01 0.14 32.03
C LEU A 247 -14.64 0.52 30.68
N PHE A 248 -15.75 -0.11 30.27
CA PHE A 248 -16.47 0.24 29.04
C PHE A 248 -17.14 1.61 29.14
N GLU A 249 -17.74 1.92 30.29
CA GLU A 249 -18.27 3.25 30.54
C GLU A 249 -17.14 4.29 30.45
N ARG A 250 -16.03 4.05 31.16
CA ARG A 250 -14.90 4.99 31.16
C ARG A 250 -14.24 5.14 29.79
N GLY A 251 -14.05 4.05 29.05
CA GLY A 251 -13.55 4.10 27.68
C GLY A 251 -14.48 4.89 26.76
N CYS A 252 -15.79 4.66 26.85
CA CYS A 252 -16.79 5.37 26.03
C CYS A 252 -16.87 6.87 26.38
N GLU A 253 -16.67 7.24 27.65
CA GLU A 253 -16.51 8.63 28.09
C GLU A 253 -15.26 9.28 27.49
N LEU A 254 -14.14 8.54 27.45
CA LEU A 254 -12.85 8.98 26.87
C LEU A 254 -12.83 8.94 25.33
N GLY A 255 -13.94 8.58 24.68
CA GLY A 255 -14.09 8.62 23.22
C GLY A 255 -13.74 7.32 22.50
N ASP A 256 -13.63 6.18 23.21
CA ASP A 256 -13.42 4.88 22.59
C ASP A 256 -14.74 4.29 22.07
N ALA A 257 -14.84 4.12 20.74
CA ALA A 257 -16.06 3.67 20.07
C ALA A 257 -16.43 2.21 20.42
N LEU A 258 -15.42 1.34 20.59
CA LEU A 258 -15.64 -0.07 20.91
C LEU A 258 -16.22 -0.23 22.31
N ALA A 259 -15.71 0.55 23.26
CA ALA A 259 -16.24 0.64 24.61
C ALA A 259 -17.73 1.06 24.61
N CYS A 260 -18.12 2.01 23.75
CA CYS A 260 -19.53 2.40 23.58
C CYS A 260 -20.41 1.27 23.02
N LYS A 261 -19.94 0.55 21.99
CA LYS A 261 -20.67 -0.61 21.45
C LYS A 261 -20.94 -1.67 22.52
N ARG A 262 -19.90 -2.08 23.27
CA ARG A 262 -20.01 -3.07 24.36
C ARG A 262 -21.00 -2.64 25.44
N ARG A 263 -21.11 -1.32 25.68
CA ARG A 263 -22.06 -0.78 26.63
C ARG A 263 -23.52 -0.85 26.15
N GLY A 264 -23.75 -0.68 24.84
CA GLY A 264 -25.06 -0.84 24.19
C GLY A 264 -25.58 -2.28 24.20
N GLU A 265 -24.70 -3.27 23.99
CA GLU A 265 -25.03 -4.70 24.06
C GLU A 265 -25.61 -5.07 25.44
N VAL A 266 -25.01 -4.53 26.51
CA VAL A 266 -25.49 -4.73 27.89
C VAL A 266 -26.85 -4.06 28.13
N ALA A 267 -27.12 -2.91 27.50
CA ALA A 267 -28.37 -2.18 27.65
C ALA A 267 -29.57 -2.86 26.96
N LEU A 268 -29.35 -3.44 25.77
CA LEU A 268 -30.39 -4.13 24.99
C LEU A 268 -31.08 -5.27 25.75
N LEU A 269 -30.33 -5.92 26.64
CA LEU A 269 -30.75 -7.11 27.39
C LEU A 269 -31.10 -6.82 28.86
N ALA A 270 -31.24 -5.54 29.24
CA ALA A 270 -31.43 -5.12 30.63
C ALA A 270 -32.83 -5.46 31.19
N ASN A 271 -33.85 -5.64 30.35
CA ASN A 271 -35.24 -5.87 30.76
C ASN A 271 -35.57 -7.36 30.96
N GLY A 272 -34.86 -8.05 31.86
CA GLY A 272 -35.15 -9.44 32.21
C GLY A 272 -35.01 -10.44 31.06
N GLY A 273 -34.23 -10.10 30.01
CA GLY A 273 -34.03 -10.93 28.82
C GLY A 273 -34.89 -10.56 27.61
N TYR A 274 -35.84 -9.62 27.73
CA TYR A 274 -36.57 -9.06 26.59
C TYR A 274 -35.78 -7.92 25.94
N ARG A 275 -35.80 -7.87 24.60
CA ARG A 275 -35.13 -6.83 23.80
C ARG A 275 -35.75 -5.45 24.07
N ASP A 276 -34.94 -4.52 24.56
CA ASP A 276 -35.30 -3.11 24.70
C ASP A 276 -34.50 -2.25 23.72
N ASN A 277 -35.07 -2.07 22.52
CA ASN A 277 -34.44 -1.29 21.46
C ASN A 277 -34.22 0.18 21.90
N GLN A 278 -35.08 0.74 22.75
CA GLN A 278 -34.99 2.14 23.17
C GLN A 278 -33.83 2.38 24.14
N ALA A 279 -33.56 1.44 25.05
CA ALA A 279 -32.44 1.54 25.99
C ALA A 279 -31.06 1.40 25.31
N ALA A 280 -30.97 0.67 24.21
CA ALA A 280 -29.71 0.38 23.51
C ALA A 280 -29.31 1.45 22.49
N LEU A 281 -30.28 2.05 21.79
CA LEU A 281 -30.04 3.01 20.71
C LEU A 281 -29.07 4.16 21.07
N PRO A 282 -29.13 4.81 22.26
CA PRO A 282 -28.22 5.92 22.58
C PRO A 282 -26.73 5.54 22.57
N TYR A 283 -26.39 4.32 23.00
CA TYR A 283 -25.00 3.85 23.01
C TYR A 283 -24.53 3.47 21.61
N TYR A 284 -25.39 2.85 20.80
CA TYR A 284 -25.07 2.54 19.39
C TYR A 284 -25.00 3.82 18.54
N ASP A 285 -25.86 4.81 18.76
CA ASP A 285 -25.78 6.10 18.08
C ASP A 285 -24.47 6.83 18.47
N ARG A 286 -24.02 6.74 19.73
CA ARG A 286 -22.71 7.30 20.16
C ARG A 286 -21.52 6.54 19.56
N ALA A 287 -21.60 5.20 19.51
CA ALA A 287 -20.57 4.38 18.86
C ALA A 287 -20.46 4.71 17.36
N CYS A 288 -21.60 4.85 16.69
CA CYS A 288 -21.70 5.31 15.30
C CYS A 288 -21.12 6.72 15.12
N TYR A 289 -21.38 7.65 16.04
CA TYR A 289 -20.80 9.00 15.97
C TYR A 289 -19.27 9.00 16.09
N LEU A 290 -18.72 8.19 17.00
CA LEU A 290 -17.27 8.08 17.19
C LEU A 290 -16.59 7.27 16.07
N SER A 291 -17.32 6.38 15.40
CA SER A 291 -16.81 5.51 14.34
C SER A 291 -17.88 5.26 13.26
N PRO A 292 -18.15 6.27 12.40
CA PRO A 292 -19.27 6.24 11.45
C PRO A 292 -19.11 5.15 10.39
N ASP A 293 -17.88 4.78 10.07
CA ASP A 293 -17.59 3.77 9.05
C ASP A 293 -17.70 2.33 9.57
N ARG A 294 -17.90 2.11 10.89
CA ARG A 294 -17.82 0.76 11.48
C ARG A 294 -18.90 0.40 12.50
N MET A 295 -19.59 1.36 13.12
CA MET A 295 -20.43 1.08 14.31
C MET A 295 -21.86 1.66 14.26
N CYS A 296 -22.43 1.80 13.06
CA CYS A 296 -23.80 2.27 12.81
C CYS A 296 -24.84 1.16 12.51
N TRP A 297 -24.41 -0.08 12.29
CA TRP A 297 -25.23 -1.15 11.69
C TRP A 297 -26.35 -1.60 12.62
N GLU A 298 -26.07 -1.72 13.92
CA GLU A 298 -27.02 -2.12 14.95
C GLU A 298 -28.19 -1.13 15.06
N ALA A 299 -27.90 0.17 14.99
CA ALA A 299 -28.92 1.22 15.05
C ALA A 299 -29.74 1.33 13.74
N LYS A 300 -29.15 0.94 12.59
CA LYS A 300 -29.84 0.90 11.28
C LYS A 300 -30.81 -0.29 11.20
N ALA A 301 -30.36 -1.49 11.56
CA ALA A 301 -31.16 -2.72 11.50
C ALA A 301 -32.44 -2.59 12.34
N LEU A 302 -32.33 -2.08 13.57
CA LEU A 302 -33.48 -1.87 14.46
C LEU A 302 -34.53 -0.88 13.92
N ARG A 303 -34.15 0.01 13.00
CA ARG A 303 -35.08 0.99 12.39
C ARG A 303 -35.71 0.47 11.09
N GLN A 304 -34.99 -0.35 10.31
CA GLN A 304 -35.43 -0.80 8.98
C GLN A 304 -36.45 -1.93 9.01
N GLU A 305 -36.36 -2.85 9.97
CA GLU A 305 -37.21 -4.05 10.04
C GLU A 305 -38.71 -3.74 9.90
N ARG A 306 -39.20 -2.72 10.61
CA ARG A 306 -40.61 -2.33 10.57
C ARG A 306 -41.05 -1.85 9.17
N ILE A 307 -40.18 -1.14 8.46
CA ILE A 307 -40.51 -0.54 7.16
C ILE A 307 -40.65 -1.63 6.09
N GLU A 308 -39.71 -2.57 6.03
CA GLU A 308 -39.71 -3.63 5.03
C GLU A 308 -40.86 -4.63 5.26
N SER A 309 -41.27 -4.83 6.52
CA SER A 309 -42.41 -5.70 6.87
C SER A 309 -43.70 -5.24 6.21
N ASP A 310 -44.00 -3.94 6.27
CA ASP A 310 -45.20 -3.35 5.66
C ASP A 310 -45.18 -3.46 4.11
N ALA A 311 -43.99 -3.32 3.50
CA ALA A 311 -43.81 -3.39 2.05
C ALA A 311 -43.97 -4.81 1.49
N CYS A 312 -43.37 -5.82 2.14
CA CYS A 312 -43.51 -7.22 1.74
C CYS A 312 -44.99 -7.67 1.81
N GLN A 313 -45.73 -7.29 2.85
CA GLN A 313 -47.17 -7.59 2.98
C GLN A 313 -48.01 -6.96 1.86
N SER A 314 -47.52 -5.90 1.21
CA SER A 314 -48.17 -5.21 0.10
C SER A 314 -47.84 -5.82 -1.27
N GLY A 315 -47.05 -6.90 -1.34
CA GLY A 315 -46.73 -7.65 -2.56
C GLY A 315 -45.40 -7.30 -3.24
N ASP A 316 -44.50 -6.56 -2.57
CA ASP A 316 -43.13 -6.33 -3.06
C ASP A 316 -42.24 -7.54 -2.74
N ASN A 317 -41.99 -8.39 -3.74
CA ASN A 317 -41.17 -9.60 -3.58
C ASN A 317 -39.71 -9.29 -3.22
N SER A 318 -39.18 -8.15 -3.67
CA SER A 318 -37.83 -7.71 -3.30
C SER A 318 -37.79 -7.18 -1.86
N ALA A 319 -38.88 -6.62 -1.34
CA ALA A 319 -38.99 -6.31 0.10
C ALA A 319 -38.97 -7.58 0.96
N CYS A 320 -39.61 -8.65 0.49
CA CYS A 320 -39.53 -9.95 1.15
C CYS A 320 -38.09 -10.50 1.15
N ALA A 321 -37.35 -10.36 0.05
CA ALA A 321 -35.93 -10.71 0.02
C ALA A 321 -35.09 -9.87 1.02
N ARG A 322 -35.35 -8.57 1.15
CA ARG A 322 -34.68 -7.68 2.14
C ARG A 322 -35.01 -8.02 3.60
N LEU A 323 -36.24 -8.49 3.88
CA LEU A 323 -36.55 -9.04 5.21
C LEU A 323 -35.73 -10.29 5.51
N GLY A 324 -35.56 -11.16 4.52
CA GLY A 324 -34.64 -12.28 4.58
C GLY A 324 -33.22 -11.86 4.99
N GLU A 325 -32.72 -10.75 4.44
CA GLU A 325 -31.39 -10.20 4.79
C GLU A 325 -31.32 -9.70 6.23
N ILE A 326 -32.33 -8.94 6.69
CA ILE A 326 -32.38 -8.36 8.04
C ILE A 326 -32.35 -9.46 9.11
N TYR A 327 -33.15 -10.51 8.95
CA TYR A 327 -33.19 -11.62 9.89
C TYR A 327 -32.02 -12.60 9.69
N GLY A 328 -31.46 -12.71 8.49
CA GLY A 328 -30.34 -13.60 8.20
C GLY A 328 -28.98 -13.12 8.75
N TYR A 329 -28.82 -11.83 9.05
CA TYR A 329 -27.51 -11.26 9.40
C TYR A 329 -27.17 -11.43 10.89
N PHE A 330 -26.15 -12.24 11.18
CA PHE A 330 -25.73 -12.68 12.54
C PHE A 330 -25.32 -11.55 13.48
N ASP A 331 -24.76 -10.47 12.93
CA ASP A 331 -24.26 -9.31 13.68
C ASP A 331 -25.38 -8.30 14.01
N THR A 332 -26.62 -8.59 13.61
CA THR A 332 -27.76 -7.78 14.03
C THR A 332 -28.31 -8.27 15.37
N PRO A 333 -28.88 -7.36 16.18
CA PRO A 333 -29.71 -7.74 17.32
C PRO A 333 -31.04 -8.43 16.91
N LEU A 334 -31.31 -8.58 15.60
CA LEU A 334 -32.55 -9.10 15.02
C LEU A 334 -32.48 -10.53 14.48
N HIS A 335 -31.28 -11.12 14.42
CA HIS A 335 -31.03 -12.40 13.77
C HIS A 335 -32.05 -13.52 14.13
N ASP A 336 -32.68 -14.11 13.09
CA ASP A 336 -33.65 -15.23 13.13
C ASP A 336 -33.55 -16.02 11.80
N PRO A 337 -32.76 -17.11 11.75
CA PRO A 337 -32.45 -17.82 10.51
C PRO A 337 -33.64 -18.58 9.92
N GLU A 338 -34.54 -19.14 10.73
CA GLU A 338 -35.72 -19.85 10.21
C GLU A 338 -36.68 -18.88 9.49
N LEU A 339 -36.89 -17.71 10.07
CA LEU A 339 -37.73 -16.68 9.46
C LEU A 339 -37.09 -16.12 8.18
N ALA A 340 -35.77 -15.95 8.16
CA ALA A 340 -35.04 -15.51 6.98
C ALA A 340 -35.21 -16.48 5.79
N GLN A 341 -35.08 -17.79 6.04
CA GLN A 341 -35.23 -18.82 5.00
C GLN A 341 -36.60 -18.76 4.32
N ALA A 342 -37.68 -18.67 5.12
CA ALA A 342 -39.04 -18.61 4.61
C ALA A 342 -39.26 -17.42 3.65
N TYR A 343 -38.68 -16.26 3.97
CA TYR A 343 -38.75 -15.08 3.12
C TYR A 343 -37.98 -15.24 1.80
N TYR A 344 -36.80 -15.85 1.82
CA TYR A 344 -36.02 -16.08 0.61
C TYR A 344 -36.66 -17.11 -0.34
N GLU A 345 -37.17 -18.21 0.20
CA GLU A 345 -37.87 -19.23 -0.60
C GLU A 345 -39.09 -18.64 -1.31
N TYR A 346 -39.93 -17.91 -0.58
CA TYR A 346 -41.08 -17.21 -1.15
C TYR A 346 -40.68 -16.25 -2.26
N ALA A 347 -39.68 -15.39 -2.00
CA ALA A 347 -39.22 -14.40 -2.95
C ALA A 347 -38.66 -15.04 -4.23
N CYS A 348 -37.87 -16.12 -4.12
CA CYS A 348 -37.33 -16.85 -5.26
C CYS A 348 -38.44 -17.44 -6.14
N TYR A 349 -39.43 -18.10 -5.53
CA TYR A 349 -40.58 -18.63 -6.27
C TYR A 349 -41.42 -17.54 -6.94
N ALA A 350 -41.51 -16.37 -6.31
CA ALA A 350 -42.23 -15.22 -6.83
C ALA A 350 -41.45 -14.43 -7.90
N GLY A 351 -40.26 -14.90 -8.30
CA GLY A 351 -39.47 -14.35 -9.41
C GLY A 351 -38.43 -13.30 -9.01
N ALA A 352 -38.20 -13.08 -7.72
CA ALA A 352 -37.05 -12.31 -7.23
C ALA A 352 -35.80 -13.22 -7.29
N ASN A 353 -35.17 -13.29 -8.46
CA ASN A 353 -34.05 -14.20 -8.73
C ASN A 353 -32.87 -14.00 -7.76
N GLU A 354 -32.71 -12.79 -7.21
CA GLU A 354 -31.72 -12.45 -6.18
C GLU A 354 -31.89 -13.27 -4.89
N ALA A 355 -33.12 -13.71 -4.59
CA ALA A 355 -33.41 -14.52 -3.41
C ALA A 355 -33.10 -16.01 -3.62
N CYS A 356 -32.98 -16.48 -4.86
CA CYS A 356 -32.81 -17.90 -5.16
C CYS A 356 -31.48 -18.46 -4.66
N ALA A 357 -30.42 -17.66 -4.68
CA ALA A 357 -29.13 -18.11 -4.18
C ALA A 357 -29.17 -18.32 -2.66
N GLN A 358 -29.77 -17.40 -1.91
CA GLN A 358 -29.92 -17.52 -0.46
C GLN A 358 -30.91 -18.63 -0.08
N ALA A 359 -32.01 -18.77 -0.82
CA ALA A 359 -32.95 -19.88 -0.64
C ALA A 359 -32.26 -21.25 -0.83
N GLY A 360 -31.50 -21.40 -1.92
CA GLY A 360 -30.73 -22.62 -2.19
C GLY A 360 -29.72 -22.93 -1.11
N GLN A 361 -28.94 -21.92 -0.69
CA GLN A 361 -27.90 -22.09 0.32
C GLN A 361 -28.47 -22.44 1.69
N MET A 362 -29.51 -21.73 2.15
CA MET A 362 -30.13 -21.99 3.46
C MET A 362 -30.80 -23.37 3.54
N VAL A 363 -31.35 -23.88 2.44
CA VAL A 363 -31.87 -25.25 2.37
C VAL A 363 -30.75 -26.28 2.47
N LEU A 364 -29.61 -26.04 1.79
CA LEU A 364 -28.46 -26.95 1.81
C LEU A 364 -27.72 -26.93 3.17
N ASP A 365 -27.74 -25.79 3.87
CA ASP A 365 -27.09 -25.59 5.17
C ASP A 365 -27.99 -25.94 6.38
N GLY A 366 -29.27 -26.25 6.15
CA GLY A 366 -30.26 -26.45 7.20
C GLY A 366 -30.01 -27.67 8.11
N PRO A 367 -30.42 -27.64 9.40
CA PRO A 367 -30.20 -28.73 10.34
C PRO A 367 -31.21 -29.87 10.12
N GLY A 368 -30.85 -30.86 9.30
CA GLY A 368 -31.63 -32.09 9.15
C GLY A 368 -30.82 -33.21 8.50
N PRO A 369 -31.20 -34.50 8.67
CA PRO A 369 -30.67 -35.54 7.80
C PRO A 369 -30.99 -35.13 6.35
N PHE A 370 -29.97 -35.11 5.49
CA PHE A 370 -30.12 -34.78 4.08
C PHE A 370 -31.18 -35.67 3.43
N ASP A 371 -32.43 -35.23 3.46
CA ASP A 371 -33.46 -35.82 2.63
C ASP A 371 -33.08 -35.48 1.20
N ALA A 372 -33.09 -36.48 0.32
CA ALA A 372 -32.73 -36.28 -1.08
C ALA A 372 -33.57 -35.15 -1.70
N ASP A 373 -34.82 -35.03 -1.26
CA ASP A 373 -35.75 -33.99 -1.70
C ASP A 373 -35.26 -32.56 -1.34
N ALA A 374 -34.67 -32.37 -0.16
CA ALA A 374 -34.11 -31.08 0.25
C ALA A 374 -32.86 -30.71 -0.55
N ILE A 375 -31.98 -31.70 -0.83
CA ILE A 375 -30.82 -31.49 -1.71
C ILE A 375 -31.27 -31.11 -3.12
N TYR A 376 -32.21 -31.86 -3.69
CA TYR A 376 -32.73 -31.55 -5.02
C TYR A 376 -33.37 -30.18 -5.08
N GLN A 377 -34.10 -29.79 -4.04
CA GLN A 377 -34.72 -28.46 -3.95
C GLN A 377 -33.67 -27.36 -3.85
N GLY A 378 -32.65 -27.51 -3.00
CA GLY A 378 -31.55 -26.56 -2.85
C GLY A 378 -30.78 -26.36 -4.16
N ILE A 379 -30.36 -27.46 -4.80
CA ILE A 379 -29.68 -27.42 -6.10
C ILE A 379 -30.58 -26.81 -7.19
N ALA A 380 -31.87 -27.12 -7.20
CA ALA A 380 -32.80 -26.52 -8.17
C ALA A 380 -32.91 -25.00 -8.03
N TYR A 381 -32.87 -24.45 -6.80
CA TYR A 381 -32.81 -23.01 -6.61
C TYR A 381 -31.49 -22.40 -7.12
N LEU A 382 -30.35 -23.07 -6.89
CA LEU A 382 -29.05 -22.63 -7.41
C LEU A 382 -28.99 -22.70 -8.94
N GLU A 383 -29.50 -23.76 -9.56
CA GLU A 383 -29.58 -23.89 -11.02
C GLU A 383 -30.49 -22.82 -11.62
N ARG A 384 -31.64 -22.53 -10.99
CA ARG A 384 -32.52 -21.44 -11.42
C ARG A 384 -31.84 -20.09 -11.34
N GLY A 385 -31.17 -19.80 -10.23
CA GLY A 385 -30.41 -18.56 -10.08
C GLY A 385 -29.29 -18.45 -11.12
N CYS A 386 -28.54 -19.53 -11.34
CA CYS A 386 -27.42 -19.52 -12.29
C CYS A 386 -27.89 -19.41 -13.75
N ALA A 387 -29.00 -20.06 -14.11
CA ALA A 387 -29.62 -19.91 -15.43
C ALA A 387 -30.14 -18.48 -15.68
N ALA A 388 -30.45 -17.74 -14.63
CA ALA A 388 -30.78 -16.31 -14.68
C ALA A 388 -29.54 -15.40 -14.59
N GLU A 389 -28.33 -15.93 -14.83
CA GLU A 389 -27.05 -15.22 -14.77
C GLU A 389 -26.74 -14.62 -13.38
N HIS A 390 -27.38 -15.12 -12.32
CA HIS A 390 -27.08 -14.69 -10.95
C HIS A 390 -25.75 -15.30 -10.49
N ALA A 391 -24.69 -14.49 -10.53
CA ALA A 391 -23.33 -14.96 -10.35
C ALA A 391 -23.06 -15.66 -9.00
N PHE A 392 -23.70 -15.23 -7.89
CA PHE A 392 -23.59 -15.95 -6.61
C PHE A 392 -24.17 -17.37 -6.68
N ALA A 393 -25.28 -17.56 -7.41
CA ALA A 393 -25.88 -18.89 -7.55
C ALA A 393 -24.99 -19.81 -8.40
N CYS A 394 -24.38 -19.27 -9.46
CA CYS A 394 -23.41 -20.00 -10.27
C CYS A 394 -22.15 -20.37 -9.48
N SER A 395 -21.65 -19.50 -8.60
CA SER A 395 -20.48 -19.82 -7.78
C SER A 395 -20.75 -20.93 -6.77
N GLN A 396 -21.90 -20.90 -6.08
CA GLN A 396 -22.26 -21.99 -5.16
C GLN A 396 -22.40 -23.33 -5.90
N LEU A 397 -22.98 -23.33 -7.10
CA LEU A 397 -23.08 -24.53 -7.93
C LEU A 397 -21.70 -25.07 -8.34
N ALA A 398 -20.77 -24.19 -8.75
CA ALA A 398 -19.41 -24.57 -9.13
C ALA A 398 -18.64 -25.22 -7.96
N GLU A 399 -18.84 -24.73 -6.74
CA GLU A 399 -18.24 -25.28 -5.52
C GLU A 399 -18.75 -26.69 -5.22
N HIS A 400 -20.06 -26.93 -5.33
CA HIS A 400 -20.61 -28.27 -5.11
C HIS A 400 -20.12 -29.29 -6.16
N LEU A 401 -19.92 -28.87 -7.41
CA LEU A 401 -19.33 -29.70 -8.47
C LEU A 401 -17.86 -30.04 -8.24
N GLU A 402 -17.09 -29.12 -7.65
CA GLU A 402 -15.68 -29.35 -7.32
C GLU A 402 -15.54 -30.36 -6.17
N ARG A 403 -16.29 -30.15 -5.09
CA ARG A 403 -16.20 -30.95 -3.87
C ARG A 403 -16.76 -32.36 -4.06
N GLY A 404 -17.82 -32.51 -4.86
CA GLY A 404 -18.43 -33.81 -5.09
C GLY A 404 -19.21 -34.37 -3.90
N GLU A 405 -19.50 -33.55 -2.89
CA GLU A 405 -20.06 -33.97 -1.60
C GLU A 405 -21.60 -34.11 -1.67
N ILE A 406 -22.25 -33.21 -2.40
CA ILE A 406 -23.73 -33.11 -2.51
C ILE A 406 -24.21 -33.60 -3.90
N ILE A 407 -23.44 -33.29 -4.95
CA ILE A 407 -23.66 -33.73 -6.34
C ILE A 407 -22.37 -34.37 -6.86
N GLU A 408 -22.44 -35.20 -7.90
CA GLU A 408 -21.26 -35.89 -8.44
C GLU A 408 -20.16 -34.90 -8.87
N ARG A 409 -18.90 -35.22 -8.53
CA ARG A 409 -17.75 -34.38 -8.85
C ARG A 409 -17.55 -34.25 -10.35
N ASP A 410 -17.55 -33.02 -10.87
CA ASP A 410 -17.34 -32.71 -12.28
C ASP A 410 -16.45 -31.46 -12.43
N MET A 411 -15.14 -31.70 -12.54
CA MET A 411 -14.14 -30.63 -12.67
C MET A 411 -14.26 -29.88 -14.00
N ALA A 412 -14.76 -30.54 -15.06
CA ALA A 412 -14.91 -29.89 -16.36
C ALA A 412 -16.04 -28.86 -16.33
N ARG A 413 -17.20 -29.24 -15.78
CA ARG A 413 -18.33 -28.31 -15.57
C ARG A 413 -17.98 -27.23 -14.54
N HIS A 414 -17.21 -27.56 -13.52
CA HIS A 414 -16.65 -26.58 -12.58
C HIS A 414 -15.80 -25.52 -13.31
N TYR A 415 -14.80 -25.93 -14.11
CA TYR A 415 -13.94 -24.96 -14.81
C TYR A 415 -14.71 -24.12 -15.84
N ASP A 416 -15.73 -24.67 -16.50
CA ASP A 416 -16.60 -23.90 -17.40
C ASP A 416 -17.38 -22.81 -16.64
N LEU A 417 -17.97 -23.16 -15.49
CA LEU A 417 -18.65 -22.18 -14.65
C LEU A 417 -17.66 -21.12 -14.11
N MET A 418 -16.47 -21.54 -13.68
CA MET A 418 -15.44 -20.63 -13.18
C MET A 418 -14.94 -19.65 -14.25
N LEU A 419 -14.83 -20.11 -15.51
CA LEU A 419 -14.46 -19.24 -16.62
C LEU A 419 -15.56 -18.20 -16.90
N ARG A 420 -16.83 -18.60 -16.90
CA ARG A 420 -17.96 -17.68 -17.06
C ARG A 420 -18.03 -16.65 -15.92
N LEU A 421 -17.81 -17.10 -14.68
CA LEU A 421 -17.73 -16.22 -13.52
C LEU A 421 -16.55 -15.25 -13.63
N CYS A 422 -15.40 -15.71 -14.17
CA CYS A 422 -14.26 -14.86 -14.46
C CYS A 422 -14.60 -13.79 -15.52
N ASP A 423 -15.26 -14.17 -16.62
CA ASP A 423 -15.70 -13.25 -17.67
C ASP A 423 -16.72 -12.22 -17.16
N ALA A 424 -17.59 -12.63 -16.23
CA ALA A 424 -18.52 -11.75 -15.53
C ALA A 424 -17.87 -10.90 -14.43
N ASN A 425 -16.55 -11.04 -14.23
CA ASN A 425 -15.77 -10.38 -13.17
C ASN A 425 -16.35 -10.64 -11.76
N TRP A 426 -16.84 -11.86 -11.52
CA TRP A 426 -17.42 -12.27 -10.26
C TRP A 426 -16.36 -12.80 -9.28
N GLY A 427 -16.32 -12.21 -8.09
CA GLY A 427 -15.52 -12.69 -6.97
C GLY A 427 -14.03 -12.86 -7.31
N ARG A 428 -13.48 -14.02 -6.93
CA ARG A 428 -12.09 -14.43 -7.18
C ARG A 428 -11.96 -15.46 -8.30
N SER A 429 -13.01 -15.72 -9.08
CA SER A 429 -13.01 -16.84 -10.03
C SER A 429 -11.85 -16.81 -11.03
N CYS A 430 -11.43 -15.63 -11.50
CA CYS A 430 -10.21 -15.51 -12.32
C CYS A 430 -8.94 -15.89 -11.55
N GLN A 431 -8.81 -15.46 -10.29
CA GLN A 431 -7.67 -15.77 -9.44
C GLN A 431 -7.63 -17.25 -9.06
N ASP A 432 -8.79 -17.86 -8.81
CA ASP A 432 -8.89 -19.28 -8.46
C ASP A 432 -8.50 -20.15 -9.66
N LEU A 433 -8.88 -19.74 -10.89
CA LEU A 433 -8.38 -20.36 -12.12
C LEU A 433 -6.86 -20.17 -12.31
N GLU A 434 -6.35 -18.97 -12.07
CA GLU A 434 -4.89 -18.69 -12.09
C GLU A 434 -4.12 -19.56 -11.08
N ASN A 435 -4.68 -19.72 -9.88
CA ASN A 435 -4.10 -20.55 -8.82
C ASN A 435 -4.20 -22.04 -9.14
N ALA A 436 -5.32 -22.49 -9.72
CA ALA A 436 -5.54 -23.86 -10.10
C ALA A 436 -4.44 -24.34 -11.06
N TYR A 437 -4.01 -23.52 -12.02
CA TYR A 437 -2.92 -23.87 -12.93
C TYR A 437 -1.58 -24.12 -12.23
N ALA A 438 -1.30 -23.43 -11.12
CA ALA A 438 -0.07 -23.65 -10.35
C ALA A 438 -0.02 -25.06 -9.70
N THR A 439 -1.17 -25.73 -9.59
CA THR A 439 -1.32 -27.07 -9.00
C THR A 439 -1.78 -28.14 -10.00
N ASP A 440 -2.50 -27.75 -11.04
CA ASP A 440 -3.07 -28.61 -12.08
C ASP A 440 -2.73 -28.02 -13.47
N PRO A 441 -1.69 -28.54 -14.16
CA PRO A 441 -1.29 -28.06 -15.47
C PRO A 441 -2.35 -28.23 -16.58
N ASP A 442 -3.40 -29.01 -16.35
CA ASP A 442 -4.52 -29.18 -17.28
C ASP A 442 -5.61 -28.10 -17.11
N ALA A 443 -5.55 -27.26 -16.07
CA ALA A 443 -6.47 -26.14 -15.88
C ALA A 443 -6.35 -25.11 -17.02
N PRO A 444 -7.46 -24.49 -17.46
CA PRO A 444 -7.41 -23.46 -18.48
C PRO A 444 -6.72 -22.18 -17.98
N LEU A 445 -5.85 -21.61 -18.81
CA LEU A 445 -5.17 -20.34 -18.50
C LEU A 445 -6.10 -19.16 -18.70
N THR A 446 -6.08 -18.21 -17.78
CA THR A 446 -6.73 -16.91 -17.97
C THR A 446 -5.92 -16.04 -18.94
N GLN A 447 -6.60 -15.08 -19.56
CA GLN A 447 -5.96 -14.05 -20.35
C GLN A 447 -5.54 -12.88 -19.44
N ALA A 448 -4.36 -12.32 -19.68
CA ALA A 448 -3.90 -11.11 -19.02
C ALA A 448 -4.92 -9.97 -19.20
N GLY A 449 -5.57 -9.59 -18.10
CA GLY A 449 -6.56 -8.53 -18.05
C GLY A 449 -5.95 -7.15 -17.76
N ILE A 450 -6.82 -6.21 -17.40
CA ILE A 450 -6.46 -4.83 -17.03
C ILE A 450 -5.65 -4.78 -15.71
N ARG A 451 -5.73 -5.84 -14.88
CA ARG A 451 -5.03 -5.95 -13.59
C ARG A 451 -3.51 -6.03 -13.69
N TYR A 452 -2.96 -6.16 -14.89
CA TYR A 452 -1.53 -6.12 -15.13
C TYR A 452 -1.16 -4.76 -15.73
N PRO A 453 -1.25 -3.64 -14.99
CA PRO A 453 -0.94 -2.32 -15.53
C PRO A 453 0.51 -2.26 -16.01
N ALA A 454 0.83 -1.22 -16.75
CA ALA A 454 2.22 -0.94 -17.10
C ALA A 454 3.07 -0.90 -15.82
N PRO A 455 4.16 -1.68 -15.73
CA PRO A 455 5.01 -1.71 -14.54
C PRO A 455 5.74 -0.37 -14.29
N ILE A 456 5.71 0.53 -15.27
CA ILE A 456 6.35 1.85 -15.29
C ILE A 456 5.40 2.84 -16.01
N GLU A 457 4.65 3.69 -15.30
CA GLU A 457 3.59 4.51 -15.93
C GLU A 457 4.11 5.87 -16.49
N GLU A 458 3.24 6.60 -17.22
CA GLU A 458 3.40 8.04 -17.50
C GLU A 458 3.41 8.86 -16.20
N GLY A 459 4.59 8.87 -15.57
CA GLY A 459 4.85 9.49 -14.27
C GLY A 459 6.20 9.06 -13.71
N ASP A 460 6.64 7.85 -14.07
CA ASP A 460 7.73 7.17 -13.36
C ASP A 460 9.14 7.47 -13.87
N THR A 461 9.32 8.21 -14.96
CA THR A 461 10.67 8.70 -15.35
C THR A 461 10.78 10.13 -15.95
N ASP A 462 9.72 10.82 -16.42
CA ASP A 462 9.92 12.11 -17.15
C ASP A 462 8.73 13.11 -17.24
N TRP A 463 7.61 12.93 -16.54
CA TRP A 463 6.33 13.49 -17.04
C TRP A 463 5.99 14.95 -16.78
N ILE A 464 6.91 15.82 -16.33
CA ILE A 464 6.54 17.24 -16.21
C ILE A 464 7.61 18.23 -16.72
N GLU A 465 8.87 17.84 -16.95
CA GLU A 465 9.92 18.81 -17.36
C GLU A 465 9.64 19.64 -18.64
N PRO A 466 9.07 19.08 -19.73
CA PRO A 466 8.93 19.84 -20.99
C PRO A 466 7.69 20.74 -21.05
N PHE A 467 6.66 20.50 -20.22
CA PHE A 467 5.37 21.20 -20.29
C PHE A 467 5.18 22.27 -19.22
N LEU A 468 6.20 22.53 -18.42
CA LEU A 468 6.17 23.59 -17.42
C LEU A 468 6.69 24.87 -18.04
N THR A 469 5.92 25.93 -17.87
CA THR A 469 6.42 27.30 -17.93
C THR A 469 7.59 27.46 -16.94
N GLU A 470 8.48 28.43 -17.13
CA GLU A 470 9.59 28.65 -16.18
C GLU A 470 9.07 28.89 -14.74
N GLN A 471 7.88 29.47 -14.64
CA GLN A 471 7.13 29.67 -13.41
C GLN A 471 6.66 28.34 -12.78
N GLU A 472 6.24 27.36 -13.58
CA GLU A 472 5.85 26.03 -13.08
C GLU A 472 7.05 25.10 -12.84
N ARG A 473 8.20 25.32 -13.52
CA ARG A 473 9.48 24.68 -13.19
C ARG A 473 9.98 25.15 -11.82
N GLU A 474 9.82 26.43 -11.52
CA GLU A 474 10.15 27.02 -10.23
C GLU A 474 9.18 26.59 -9.12
N ALA A 475 7.88 26.47 -9.42
CA ALA A 475 6.86 25.91 -8.53
C ALA A 475 7.01 24.39 -8.30
N ARG A 476 7.66 23.68 -9.21
CA ARG A 476 8.03 22.27 -9.00
C ARG A 476 9.31 22.08 -8.21
N ARG A 477 10.32 22.93 -8.44
CA ARG A 477 11.50 23.03 -7.56
C ARG A 477 11.11 23.39 -6.12
N ASN A 478 10.00 24.10 -5.97
CA ASN A 478 9.45 24.57 -4.71
C ASN A 478 7.93 24.38 -4.68
N ARG A 479 7.41 23.18 -4.39
CA ARG A 479 6.01 23.07 -3.94
C ARG A 479 5.94 23.62 -2.52
N CYS A 480 5.97 24.94 -2.41
CA CYS A 480 5.99 25.68 -1.16
C CYS A 480 4.78 26.64 -1.06
N ALA A 481 4.06 26.68 0.06
CA ALA A 481 2.97 27.64 0.31
C ALA A 481 3.45 28.78 1.23
N THR A 482 3.17 30.05 0.89
CA THR A 482 3.62 31.23 1.65
C THR A 482 2.46 32.04 2.24
N SER A 483 2.50 32.37 3.53
CA SER A 483 1.58 33.31 4.20
C SER A 483 2.29 34.62 4.57
N GLU A 484 1.59 35.75 4.45
CA GLU A 484 2.06 37.07 4.91
C GLU A 484 1.00 37.70 5.81
N ILE A 485 1.37 38.00 7.07
CA ILE A 485 0.46 38.54 8.08
C ILE A 485 1.12 39.74 8.77
N GLU A 486 0.38 40.85 8.87
CA GLU A 486 0.78 41.99 9.71
C GLU A 486 0.38 41.73 11.16
N PHE A 487 1.35 41.75 12.07
CA PHE A 487 1.17 41.55 13.50
C PHE A 487 1.96 42.61 14.27
N GLU A 488 1.29 43.37 15.14
CA GLU A 488 1.87 44.48 15.92
C GLU A 488 2.66 45.51 15.07
N GLY A 489 2.18 45.80 13.85
CA GLY A 489 2.79 46.76 12.93
C GLY A 489 4.00 46.24 12.14
N THR A 490 4.29 44.93 12.20
CA THR A 490 5.35 44.27 11.44
C THR A 490 4.76 43.14 10.58
N VAL A 491 5.24 43.00 9.33
CA VAL A 491 4.79 41.93 8.42
C VAL A 491 5.68 40.70 8.57
N TYR A 492 5.06 39.55 8.83
CA TYR A 492 5.73 38.25 8.97
C TYR A 492 5.38 37.32 7.82
N THR A 493 6.40 36.69 7.24
CA THR A 493 6.26 35.77 6.11
C THR A 493 6.63 34.34 6.53
N ASP A 494 5.85 33.34 6.10
CA ASP A 494 6.10 31.93 6.40
C ASP A 494 5.92 31.04 5.16
N THR A 495 6.83 30.09 4.86
CA THR A 495 6.84 29.26 3.62
C THR A 495 7.05 27.75 3.89
N VAL A 496 6.25 26.83 3.30
CA VAL A 496 6.23 25.38 3.65
C VAL A 496 6.27 24.40 2.44
N CYS A 497 7.15 23.36 2.38
CA CYS A 497 7.40 22.51 1.17
C CYS A 497 7.30 20.93 1.33
N MET A 498 7.34 20.09 0.25
CA MET A 498 7.21 18.57 0.28
C MET A 498 8.09 17.72 -0.75
N PRO A 499 8.72 16.52 -0.45
CA PRO A 499 9.59 15.69 -1.39
C PRO A 499 9.37 14.11 -1.56
N GLN A 500 9.84 13.42 -2.68
CA GLN A 500 10.17 11.91 -2.92
C GLN A 500 10.87 11.46 -4.31
N ASP A 501 11.53 10.24 -4.44
CA ASP A 501 12.64 9.68 -5.40
C ASP A 501 12.46 8.30 -6.26
N LEU A 502 13.37 7.86 -7.25
CA LEU A 502 13.58 6.48 -7.98
C LEU A 502 14.84 6.17 -8.97
N VAL A 503 15.17 4.86 -9.38
CA VAL A 503 15.73 4.18 -10.70
C VAL A 503 17.13 3.38 -10.84
N ILE A 504 17.28 2.30 -11.71
CA ILE A 504 18.52 1.92 -12.51
C ILE A 504 18.21 1.52 -13.99
N GLY A 505 17.89 2.49 -14.84
CA GLY A 505 17.41 2.26 -16.22
C GLY A 505 16.15 1.38 -16.30
N GLY A 506 16.31 0.06 -16.23
CA GLY A 506 15.20 -0.89 -16.01
C GLY A 506 14.84 -1.05 -14.53
N LYS A 507 13.72 -1.71 -14.25
CA LYS A 507 13.24 -1.98 -12.90
C LYS A 507 13.04 -3.48 -12.71
N SER A 508 13.58 -4.03 -11.63
CA SER A 508 13.26 -5.39 -11.20
C SER A 508 11.77 -5.46 -10.94
N LEU A 509 11.12 -6.48 -11.50
CA LEU A 509 9.71 -6.71 -11.24
C LEU A 509 9.52 -7.45 -9.93
N GLU A 510 8.31 -7.36 -9.39
CA GLU A 510 7.86 -8.29 -8.36
C GLU A 510 7.57 -9.67 -8.99
N PRO A 511 7.74 -10.78 -8.24
CA PRO A 511 7.35 -12.10 -8.71
C PRO A 511 5.88 -12.12 -9.19
N GLY A 512 5.65 -12.63 -10.40
CA GLY A 512 4.30 -12.70 -11.00
C GLY A 512 3.78 -11.43 -11.68
N ALA A 513 4.56 -10.34 -11.75
CA ALA A 513 4.13 -9.10 -12.40
C ALA A 513 4.05 -9.18 -13.94
N ALA A 514 4.70 -10.16 -14.57
CA ALA A 514 4.66 -10.43 -16.00
C ALA A 514 4.44 -11.93 -16.27
N PRO A 515 3.24 -12.45 -15.94
CA PRO A 515 2.94 -13.89 -15.92
C PRO A 515 2.96 -14.57 -17.30
N TRP A 516 2.97 -13.78 -18.37
CA TRP A 516 3.11 -14.25 -19.75
C TRP A 516 4.56 -14.45 -20.19
N GLN A 517 5.55 -14.01 -19.40
CA GLN A 517 6.95 -14.15 -19.76
C GLN A 517 7.33 -15.64 -19.79
N ALA A 518 7.86 -16.07 -20.93
CA ALA A 518 8.43 -17.39 -21.11
C ALA A 518 9.96 -17.34 -21.22
N LEU A 519 10.59 -18.48 -20.95
CA LEU A 519 12.02 -18.68 -21.05
C LEU A 519 12.29 -19.97 -21.83
N ILE A 520 13.05 -19.87 -22.91
CA ILE A 520 13.60 -21.02 -23.63
C ILE A 520 14.89 -21.40 -22.92
N TRP A 521 14.95 -22.65 -22.46
CA TRP A 521 15.97 -23.13 -21.55
C TRP A 521 16.79 -24.25 -22.19
N ARG A 522 18.12 -24.15 -22.10
CA ARG A 522 19.04 -25.15 -22.64
C ARG A 522 19.06 -26.42 -21.76
N PRO A 523 19.32 -27.60 -22.38
CA PRO A 523 19.68 -28.79 -21.63
C PRO A 523 20.93 -28.55 -20.77
N GLU A 524 21.14 -29.39 -19.76
CA GLU A 524 22.31 -29.30 -18.85
C GLU A 524 23.65 -29.44 -19.57
N ARG A 525 23.68 -30.14 -20.71
CA ARG A 525 24.83 -30.25 -21.59
C ARG A 525 24.55 -29.59 -22.92
N GLY A 526 25.43 -28.68 -23.33
CA GLY A 526 25.42 -28.04 -24.64
C GLY A 526 26.83 -27.65 -25.05
N PHE A 527 27.10 -27.59 -26.36
CA PHE A 527 28.44 -27.27 -26.88
C PHE A 527 29.55 -28.23 -26.40
N GLY A 528 29.18 -29.47 -26.05
CA GLY A 528 30.10 -30.47 -25.52
C GLY A 528 30.60 -30.23 -24.08
N ILE A 529 30.00 -29.30 -23.34
CA ILE A 529 30.32 -28.98 -21.95
C ILE A 529 29.06 -29.01 -21.07
N ASP A 530 29.25 -29.15 -19.75
CA ASP A 530 28.19 -28.91 -18.77
C ASP A 530 27.97 -27.40 -18.65
N LEU A 531 26.72 -26.95 -18.82
CA LEU A 531 26.33 -25.55 -18.77
C LEU A 531 25.85 -25.20 -17.36
N ASN A 532 26.33 -24.08 -16.82
CA ASN A 532 25.76 -23.51 -15.59
C ASN A 532 24.41 -22.82 -15.84
N GLU A 533 23.71 -22.46 -14.78
CA GLU A 533 22.36 -21.88 -14.80
C GLU A 533 22.28 -20.63 -15.70
N SER A 534 23.26 -19.73 -15.60
CA SER A 534 23.33 -18.53 -16.46
C SER A 534 23.52 -18.88 -17.94
N GLN A 535 24.32 -19.89 -18.24
CA GLN A 535 24.55 -20.36 -19.61
C GLN A 535 23.32 -21.08 -20.19
N ARG A 536 22.40 -21.55 -19.35
CA ARG A 536 21.21 -22.26 -19.79
C ARG A 536 20.06 -21.33 -20.20
N VAL A 537 20.13 -20.04 -19.89
CA VAL A 537 19.25 -19.01 -20.47
C VAL A 537 19.57 -18.87 -21.97
N LEU A 538 18.71 -19.38 -22.85
CA LEU A 538 18.86 -19.21 -24.31
C LEU A 538 18.21 -17.90 -24.76
N CYS A 539 16.89 -17.81 -24.61
CA CYS A 539 16.06 -16.73 -25.11
C CYS A 539 14.80 -16.57 -24.27
N GLY A 540 14.18 -15.39 -24.32
CA GLY A 540 12.83 -15.16 -23.83
C GLY A 540 11.73 -15.62 -24.81
N GLY A 541 10.50 -15.48 -24.36
CA GLY A 541 9.30 -15.77 -25.14
C GLY A 541 8.05 -15.16 -24.49
N SER A 542 6.91 -15.28 -25.16
CA SER A 542 5.61 -14.84 -24.67
C SER A 542 4.61 -15.99 -24.76
N LEU A 543 3.95 -16.32 -23.65
CA LEU A 543 2.84 -17.27 -23.64
C LEU A 543 1.60 -16.62 -24.26
N ILE A 544 1.26 -17.00 -25.49
CA ILE A 544 0.15 -16.37 -26.24
C ILE A 544 -1.13 -17.21 -26.23
N ALA A 545 -1.01 -18.51 -25.96
CA ALA A 545 -2.10 -19.44 -25.72
C ALA A 545 -1.54 -20.70 -25.03
N THR A 546 -2.40 -21.48 -24.37
CA THR A 546 -1.99 -22.77 -23.80
C THR A 546 -1.36 -23.66 -24.89
N GLY A 547 -0.12 -24.07 -24.66
CA GLY A 547 0.66 -24.88 -25.61
C GLY A 547 1.45 -24.09 -26.66
N TRP A 548 1.38 -22.75 -26.66
CA TRP A 548 2.00 -21.90 -27.68
C TRP A 548 2.80 -20.72 -27.10
N ILE A 549 4.08 -20.67 -27.44
CA ILE A 549 4.99 -19.55 -27.14
C ILE A 549 5.34 -18.81 -28.42
N LEU A 550 5.29 -17.48 -28.37
CA LEU A 550 5.85 -16.59 -29.38
C LEU A 550 7.29 -16.21 -28.99
N THR A 551 8.25 -16.32 -29.91
CA THR A 551 9.66 -16.01 -29.68
C THR A 551 10.33 -15.52 -30.98
N ALA A 552 11.65 -15.30 -30.97
CA ALA A 552 12.43 -14.92 -32.15
C ALA A 552 12.90 -16.15 -32.93
N ALA A 553 12.99 -16.05 -34.26
CA ALA A 553 13.37 -17.16 -35.13
C ALA A 553 14.84 -17.57 -34.91
N HIS A 554 15.74 -16.61 -34.67
CA HIS A 554 17.14 -16.91 -34.37
C HIS A 554 17.32 -17.72 -33.08
N CYS A 555 16.33 -17.73 -32.18
CA CYS A 555 16.33 -18.54 -30.96
C CYS A 555 16.01 -20.02 -31.20
N LEU A 556 15.51 -20.39 -32.39
CA LEU A 556 15.19 -21.78 -32.72
C LEU A 556 16.42 -22.63 -33.06
N THR A 557 17.59 -22.02 -33.22
CA THR A 557 18.85 -22.70 -33.53
C THR A 557 19.89 -22.39 -32.46
N ASP A 558 20.48 -23.42 -31.87
CA ASP A 558 21.53 -23.33 -30.86
C ASP A 558 22.47 -24.54 -30.96
N ASP A 559 23.73 -24.39 -30.57
CA ASP A 559 24.75 -25.46 -30.68
C ASP A 559 24.75 -26.15 -32.06
N GLY A 560 24.75 -25.34 -33.12
CA GLY A 560 24.85 -25.78 -34.51
C GLY A 560 23.62 -26.47 -35.11
N GLY A 561 22.44 -26.44 -34.46
CA GLY A 561 21.23 -27.07 -35.01
C GLY A 561 19.92 -26.63 -34.33
N LEU A 562 18.79 -27.09 -34.86
CA LEU A 562 17.46 -26.76 -34.32
C LEU A 562 17.30 -27.25 -32.88
N ILE A 563 16.60 -26.48 -32.03
CA ILE A 563 16.35 -26.83 -30.63
C ILE A 563 15.31 -27.95 -30.43
N GLU A 564 14.46 -28.19 -31.44
CA GLU A 564 13.43 -29.23 -31.43
C GLU A 564 14.02 -30.63 -31.20
N GLY A 565 13.45 -31.38 -30.27
CA GLY A 565 13.88 -32.75 -29.97
C GLY A 565 15.26 -32.89 -29.30
N ARG A 566 15.95 -31.79 -28.98
CA ARG A 566 17.29 -31.79 -28.37
C ARG A 566 17.30 -31.52 -26.86
N GLY A 567 16.16 -31.67 -26.19
CA GLY A 567 16.04 -31.52 -24.74
C GLY A 567 15.92 -30.08 -24.23
N TYR A 568 15.65 -29.13 -25.13
CA TYR A 568 15.28 -27.76 -24.76
C TYR A 568 13.85 -27.74 -24.21
N THR A 569 13.61 -26.86 -23.23
CA THR A 569 12.30 -26.70 -22.60
C THR A 569 11.83 -25.25 -22.64
N VAL A 570 10.51 -25.08 -22.57
CA VAL A 570 9.87 -23.81 -22.23
C VAL A 570 9.65 -23.80 -20.73
N ARG A 571 10.16 -22.79 -20.02
CA ARG A 571 9.89 -22.54 -18.60
C ARG A 571 8.87 -21.40 -18.47
N LEU A 572 7.83 -21.62 -17.67
CA LEU A 572 6.79 -20.65 -17.33
C LEU A 572 6.70 -20.45 -15.81
N GLY A 573 6.27 -19.26 -15.37
CA GLY A 573 6.14 -18.93 -13.94
C GLY A 573 7.47 -18.72 -13.23
N VAL A 574 8.51 -18.32 -13.97
CA VAL A 574 9.88 -18.09 -13.47
C VAL A 574 10.07 -16.60 -13.16
N HIS A 575 10.62 -16.28 -11.98
CA HIS A 575 11.05 -14.92 -11.64
C HIS A 575 12.58 -14.81 -11.59
N ASP A 576 13.25 -15.79 -10.95
CA ASP A 576 14.70 -15.96 -11.00
C ASP A 576 15.03 -17.20 -11.85
N PRO A 577 15.69 -17.05 -13.02
CA PRO A 577 16.03 -18.19 -13.86
C PRO A 577 17.09 -19.12 -13.26
N HIS A 578 17.85 -18.67 -12.26
CA HIS A 578 18.91 -19.44 -11.59
C HIS A 578 18.42 -20.27 -10.41
N GLU A 579 17.18 -20.04 -9.98
CA GLU A 579 16.51 -20.83 -8.96
C GLU A 579 15.62 -21.91 -9.61
N ASP A 580 15.34 -22.94 -8.82
CA ASP A 580 14.39 -24.00 -9.19
C ASP A 580 12.95 -23.45 -9.12
N GLN A 581 12.58 -22.63 -10.10
CA GLN A 581 11.25 -22.03 -10.22
C GLN A 581 10.54 -22.45 -11.51
N GLY A 582 9.21 -22.41 -11.44
CA GLY A 582 8.33 -22.58 -12.59
C GLY A 582 8.06 -24.03 -12.98
N ILE A 583 7.46 -24.15 -14.16
CA ILE A 583 7.15 -25.43 -14.80
C ILE A 583 7.89 -25.49 -16.14
N SER A 584 8.65 -26.57 -16.34
CA SER A 584 9.33 -26.87 -17.60
C SER A 584 8.46 -27.76 -18.48
N PHE A 585 8.22 -27.33 -19.71
CA PHE A 585 7.49 -28.08 -20.72
C PHE A 585 8.42 -28.48 -21.88
N PRO A 586 8.33 -29.72 -22.38
CA PRO A 586 9.10 -30.13 -23.55
C PRO A 586 8.60 -29.41 -24.81
N ILE A 587 9.56 -28.93 -25.60
CA ILE A 587 9.28 -28.39 -26.94
C ILE A 587 8.96 -29.55 -27.87
N VAL A 588 7.77 -29.50 -28.48
CA VAL A 588 7.30 -30.55 -29.40
C VAL A 588 7.39 -30.13 -30.86
N GLN A 589 7.43 -28.83 -31.14
CA GLN A 589 7.53 -28.30 -32.49
C GLN A 589 8.06 -26.87 -32.46
N VAL A 590 8.86 -26.51 -33.44
CA VAL A 590 9.28 -25.12 -33.69
C VAL A 590 8.88 -24.71 -35.11
N LEU A 591 8.45 -23.47 -35.27
CA LEU A 591 7.97 -22.91 -36.54
C LEU A 591 8.55 -21.51 -36.70
N ASP A 592 9.51 -21.33 -37.61
CA ASP A 592 9.98 -20.03 -38.03
C ASP A 592 9.05 -19.40 -39.06
N HIS A 593 9.05 -18.06 -39.10
CA HIS A 593 8.41 -17.35 -40.18
C HIS A 593 9.14 -17.66 -41.51
N PRO A 594 8.43 -17.99 -42.60
CA PRO A 594 9.05 -18.41 -43.86
C PRO A 594 9.95 -17.34 -44.51
N ASP A 595 9.65 -16.07 -44.25
CA ASP A 595 10.44 -14.93 -44.75
C ASP A 595 11.53 -14.47 -43.76
N TYR A 596 11.83 -15.27 -42.72
CA TYR A 596 12.92 -14.95 -41.80
C TYR A 596 14.27 -14.93 -42.54
N ASP A 597 14.95 -13.79 -42.46
CA ASP A 597 16.26 -13.57 -43.07
C ASP A 597 17.34 -13.49 -41.97
N PRO A 598 18.24 -14.48 -41.86
CA PRO A 598 19.27 -14.52 -40.82
C PRO A 598 20.40 -13.49 -41.02
N GLU A 599 20.54 -12.89 -42.21
CA GLU A 599 21.54 -11.85 -42.45
C GLU A 599 21.03 -10.48 -41.97
N THR A 600 19.76 -10.18 -42.26
CA THR A 600 19.17 -8.88 -41.92
C THR A 600 18.41 -8.89 -40.59
N PHE A 601 17.95 -10.06 -40.12
CA PHE A 601 16.97 -10.25 -39.05
C PHE A 601 15.56 -9.74 -39.41
N ALA A 602 15.24 -9.57 -40.69
CA ALA A 602 13.86 -9.33 -41.10
C ALA A 602 13.00 -10.57 -40.77
N TYR A 603 11.76 -10.36 -40.31
CA TYR A 603 10.85 -11.43 -39.87
C TYR A 603 11.45 -12.40 -38.83
N ASP A 604 12.29 -11.89 -37.93
CA ASP A 604 12.84 -12.67 -36.82
C ASP A 604 11.79 -12.98 -35.74
N ILE A 605 10.85 -13.85 -36.08
CA ILE A 605 9.71 -14.27 -35.26
C ILE A 605 9.39 -15.75 -35.51
N ALA A 606 9.02 -16.44 -34.44
CA ALA A 606 8.78 -17.88 -34.45
C ALA A 606 7.74 -18.28 -33.40
N LEU A 607 7.12 -19.44 -33.63
CA LEU A 607 6.27 -20.14 -32.67
C LEU A 607 6.97 -21.38 -32.15
N VAL A 608 6.86 -21.61 -30.85
CA VAL A 608 7.25 -22.83 -30.18
C VAL A 608 6.01 -23.48 -29.61
N ARG A 609 5.71 -24.71 -30.05
CA ARG A 609 4.66 -25.53 -29.48
C ARG A 609 5.24 -26.38 -28.36
N TYR A 610 4.60 -26.36 -27.20
CA TYR A 610 4.93 -27.22 -26.08
C TYR A 610 3.76 -28.13 -25.72
N ASN A 611 4.03 -29.24 -25.03
CA ASN A 611 2.98 -30.12 -24.54
C ASN A 611 2.50 -29.67 -23.15
N PRO A 612 1.29 -29.07 -23.01
CA PRO A 612 0.81 -28.57 -21.73
C PRO A 612 0.58 -29.69 -20.70
N ARG A 613 0.38 -30.94 -21.16
CA ARG A 613 0.18 -32.11 -20.28
C ARG A 613 1.47 -32.76 -19.79
N ALA A 614 2.62 -32.34 -20.31
CA ALA A 614 3.91 -32.92 -19.97
C ALA A 614 4.80 -31.93 -19.21
N GLY A 615 4.19 -31.03 -18.44
CA GLY A 615 4.91 -30.10 -17.58
C GLY A 615 5.56 -30.81 -16.40
N ARG A 616 6.82 -30.49 -16.13
CA ARG A 616 7.53 -30.89 -14.92
C ARG A 616 7.72 -29.67 -14.03
N ARG A 617 7.17 -29.72 -12.81
CA ARG A 617 7.37 -28.69 -11.81
C ARG A 617 8.78 -28.82 -11.25
N ASP A 618 9.59 -27.78 -11.42
CA ASP A 618 10.98 -27.78 -10.94
C ASP A 618 11.06 -27.19 -9.51
N GLY A 619 10.14 -26.29 -9.12
CA GLY A 619 9.99 -25.82 -7.72
C GLY A 619 8.82 -24.84 -7.54
N PRO A 620 8.93 -23.72 -6.78
CA PRO A 620 7.86 -22.72 -6.66
C PRO A 620 7.46 -22.11 -8.01
N VAL A 621 6.17 -21.89 -8.22
CA VAL A 621 5.62 -21.41 -9.50
C VAL A 621 4.94 -20.06 -9.27
N ASN A 622 5.39 -19.02 -9.98
CA ASN A 622 4.71 -17.72 -10.01
C ASN A 622 3.49 -17.78 -10.94
N SER A 623 2.66 -16.74 -10.94
CA SER A 623 1.47 -16.66 -11.81
C SER A 623 1.81 -16.88 -13.29
N ILE A 624 0.94 -17.60 -13.99
CA ILE A 624 1.05 -17.91 -15.42
C ILE A 624 -0.26 -17.54 -16.08
N THR A 625 -0.21 -16.63 -17.05
CA THR A 625 -1.38 -16.22 -17.84
C THR A 625 -0.96 -15.96 -19.28
N SER A 626 -1.90 -16.09 -20.21
CA SER A 626 -1.61 -15.82 -21.62
C SER A 626 -1.76 -14.33 -21.94
N ILE A 627 -0.91 -13.80 -22.81
CA ILE A 627 -1.02 -12.43 -23.33
C ILE A 627 -1.55 -12.42 -24.76
N ALA A 628 -2.41 -11.45 -25.08
CA ALA A 628 -2.89 -11.26 -26.44
C ALA A 628 -1.75 -10.80 -27.37
N THR A 629 -1.72 -11.31 -28.60
CA THR A 629 -0.95 -10.68 -29.68
C THR A 629 -1.78 -9.58 -30.32
N ASP A 630 -1.11 -8.56 -30.86
CA ASP A 630 -1.77 -7.53 -31.63
C ASP A 630 -2.50 -8.15 -32.83
N ARG A 631 -3.76 -7.78 -33.00
CA ARG A 631 -4.64 -8.28 -34.07
C ARG A 631 -4.83 -7.27 -35.20
N GLU A 632 -4.30 -6.06 -35.04
CA GLU A 632 -4.35 -5.05 -36.09
C GLU A 632 -3.41 -5.41 -37.24
N THR A 633 -3.84 -5.12 -38.46
CA THR A 633 -3.02 -5.27 -39.67
C THR A 633 -1.87 -4.26 -39.66
N ILE A 634 -0.91 -4.42 -40.59
CA ILE A 634 0.19 -3.46 -40.70
C ILE A 634 -0.30 -2.06 -41.10
N GLU A 635 -1.40 -1.98 -41.85
CA GLU A 635 -2.09 -0.74 -42.25
C GLU A 635 -2.83 -0.08 -41.09
N ASP A 636 -3.51 -0.87 -40.25
CA ASP A 636 -4.35 -0.36 -39.17
C ASP A 636 -3.51 0.02 -37.93
N ARG A 637 -2.44 -0.72 -37.66
CA ARG A 637 -1.58 -0.48 -36.49
C ARG A 637 -0.71 0.75 -36.66
N VAL A 638 -1.20 1.91 -36.24
CA VAL A 638 -0.46 3.17 -36.38
C VAL A 638 0.73 3.23 -35.43
N ILE A 639 1.96 3.18 -35.98
CA ILE A 639 3.20 3.38 -35.21
C ILE A 639 3.47 4.87 -35.03
N ARG A 640 3.21 5.37 -33.81
CA ARG A 640 3.48 6.75 -33.42
C ARG A 640 4.83 6.85 -32.73
N ARG A 641 5.71 7.72 -33.23
CA ARG A 641 6.95 8.05 -32.53
C ARG A 641 6.62 8.58 -31.14
N GLY A 642 7.33 8.10 -30.12
CA GLY A 642 7.12 8.48 -28.73
C GLY A 642 6.01 7.70 -28.02
N ALA A 643 5.29 6.79 -28.70
CA ALA A 643 4.31 5.96 -28.01
C ALA A 643 5.02 5.04 -26.99
N PRO A 644 4.52 4.96 -25.74
CA PRO A 644 5.14 4.17 -24.69
C PRO A 644 4.91 2.69 -24.94
N VAL A 645 5.99 1.90 -24.80
CA VAL A 645 5.98 0.45 -24.94
C VAL A 645 6.89 -0.16 -23.88
N TYR A 646 6.69 -1.44 -23.57
CA TYR A 646 7.32 -2.10 -22.44
C TYR A 646 7.97 -3.39 -22.89
N VAL A 647 9.22 -3.58 -22.48
CA VAL A 647 9.97 -4.82 -22.74
C VAL A 647 10.17 -5.59 -21.45
N TYR A 648 10.24 -6.91 -21.55
CA TYR A 648 10.43 -7.85 -20.44
C TYR A 648 11.47 -8.89 -20.81
N GLY A 649 12.28 -9.29 -19.84
CA GLY A 649 13.23 -10.37 -20.05
C GLY A 649 14.23 -10.58 -18.91
N PHE A 650 15.03 -11.63 -19.09
CA PHE A 650 16.06 -12.10 -18.15
C PHE A 650 17.48 -11.75 -18.63
N GLY A 651 17.59 -10.84 -19.59
CA GLY A 651 18.84 -10.39 -20.15
C GLY A 651 19.69 -9.58 -19.18
N ARG A 652 20.94 -9.32 -19.56
CA ARG A 652 21.92 -8.64 -18.70
C ARG A 652 21.52 -7.19 -18.38
N THR A 653 21.66 -6.77 -17.12
CA THR A 653 21.39 -5.39 -16.65
C THR A 653 22.62 -4.52 -16.49
N GLN A 654 23.84 -5.08 -16.53
CA GLN A 654 25.09 -4.34 -16.45
C GLN A 654 26.09 -4.80 -17.51
N LEU A 655 27.00 -3.89 -17.86
CA LEU A 655 28.01 -4.07 -18.91
C LEU A 655 29.09 -5.09 -18.55
N ASP A 656 29.40 -5.22 -17.26
CA ASP A 656 30.58 -5.94 -16.77
C ASP A 656 30.26 -7.31 -16.14
N ASP A 657 28.97 -7.66 -15.99
CA ASP A 657 28.59 -8.92 -15.37
C ASP A 657 28.36 -10.03 -16.42
N ALA A 658 29.01 -11.17 -16.20
CA ALA A 658 28.86 -12.35 -17.03
C ALA A 658 27.54 -13.09 -16.75
N SER A 659 26.85 -12.74 -15.66
CA SER A 659 25.61 -13.34 -15.19
C SER A 659 24.37 -12.65 -15.79
N SER A 660 23.35 -13.43 -16.14
CA SER A 660 21.98 -12.92 -16.29
C SER A 660 21.45 -12.48 -14.92
N THR A 661 20.52 -11.54 -14.88
CA THR A 661 19.96 -11.07 -13.60
C THR A 661 19.36 -12.21 -12.77
N ALA A 662 19.44 -12.07 -11.46
CA ALA A 662 18.71 -12.91 -10.50
C ALA A 662 17.20 -12.65 -10.49
N SER A 663 16.68 -11.71 -11.29
CA SER A 663 15.25 -11.41 -11.32
C SER A 663 14.79 -10.90 -12.68
N LEU A 664 13.53 -11.17 -13.01
CA LEU A 664 12.86 -10.67 -14.21
C LEU A 664 12.81 -9.14 -14.23
N GLN A 665 13.22 -8.54 -15.33
CA GLN A 665 13.29 -7.09 -15.50
C GLN A 665 12.20 -6.56 -16.43
N SER A 666 11.88 -5.28 -16.27
CA SER A 666 11.12 -4.50 -17.26
C SER A 666 11.74 -3.14 -17.50
N ALA A 667 11.59 -2.64 -18.73
CA ALA A 667 11.95 -1.28 -19.09
C ALA A 667 10.86 -0.62 -19.93
N ARG A 668 10.65 0.67 -19.68
CA ARG A 668 9.78 1.51 -20.50
C ARG A 668 10.60 2.14 -21.63
N LEU A 669 10.12 1.95 -22.85
CA LEU A 669 10.73 2.45 -24.06
C LEU A 669 9.74 3.32 -24.83
N LEU A 670 10.27 4.11 -25.75
CA LEU A 670 9.51 4.94 -26.66
C LEU A 670 9.72 4.45 -28.10
N LEU A 671 8.62 4.25 -28.82
CA LEU A 671 8.69 3.83 -30.22
C LEU A 671 9.33 4.91 -31.10
N GLU A 672 10.11 4.47 -32.08
CA GLU A 672 10.59 5.31 -33.16
C GLU A 672 9.62 5.32 -34.34
N SER A 673 9.64 6.41 -35.12
CA SER A 673 8.91 6.44 -36.38
C SER A 673 9.44 5.38 -37.34
N GLN A 674 8.57 4.81 -38.16
CA GLN A 674 8.95 3.82 -39.16
C GLN A 674 10.10 4.28 -40.08
N ALA A 675 10.08 5.53 -40.54
CA ALA A 675 11.14 6.08 -41.39
C ALA A 675 12.51 6.09 -40.68
N ARG A 676 12.56 6.46 -39.38
CA ARG A 676 13.79 6.37 -38.59
C ARG A 676 14.22 4.93 -38.37
N CYS A 677 13.27 4.03 -38.08
CA CYS A 677 13.59 2.62 -37.90
C CYS A 677 14.19 2.01 -39.18
N ASN A 678 13.62 2.31 -40.36
CA ASN A 678 14.18 1.89 -41.66
C ASN A 678 15.61 2.44 -41.88
N GLY A 679 15.90 3.65 -41.40
CA GLY A 679 17.26 4.23 -41.43
C GLY A 679 18.24 3.56 -40.47
N ILE A 680 17.76 3.07 -39.32
CA ILE A 680 18.54 2.32 -38.32
C ILE A 680 18.84 0.91 -38.84
N THR A 681 17.84 0.24 -39.42
CA THR A 681 17.97 -1.13 -39.93
C THR A 681 18.75 -1.16 -41.24
N ARG A 682 18.57 -0.15 -42.11
CA ARG A 682 19.12 -0.08 -43.47
C ARG A 682 18.75 -1.26 -44.35
N PHE A 683 17.59 -1.85 -44.09
CA PHE A 683 17.09 -2.97 -44.89
C PHE A 683 16.72 -2.55 -46.31
N PRO A 684 16.76 -3.48 -47.27
CA PRO A 684 16.12 -3.33 -48.58
C PRO A 684 14.67 -2.87 -48.44
N ARG A 685 14.15 -2.18 -49.47
CA ARG A 685 12.82 -1.57 -49.43
C ARG A 685 11.71 -2.59 -49.23
N GLU A 686 11.91 -3.80 -49.71
CA GLU A 686 10.98 -4.93 -49.63
C GLU A 686 10.79 -5.42 -48.20
N GLN A 687 11.77 -5.17 -47.32
CA GLN A 687 11.77 -5.56 -45.91
C GLN A 687 11.47 -4.37 -44.98
N TRP A 688 11.08 -3.22 -45.53
CA TRP A 688 10.63 -2.09 -44.71
C TRP A 688 9.39 -2.48 -43.91
N ASN A 689 9.24 -1.90 -42.72
CA ASN A 689 8.09 -2.10 -41.84
C ASN A 689 7.96 -3.49 -41.18
N THR A 690 8.89 -4.41 -41.46
CA THR A 690 8.99 -5.71 -40.75
C THR A 690 9.47 -5.55 -39.31
N MET A 691 10.10 -4.41 -38.98
CA MET A 691 10.67 -4.10 -37.67
C MET A 691 10.10 -2.83 -37.06
N LEU A 692 9.94 -2.87 -35.74
CA LEU A 692 9.81 -1.73 -34.84
C LEU A 692 11.17 -1.41 -34.22
N CYS A 693 11.39 -0.15 -33.89
CA CYS A 693 12.55 0.29 -33.14
C CYS A 693 12.08 1.06 -31.91
N ALA A 694 12.69 0.80 -30.75
CA ALA A 694 12.36 1.50 -29.50
C ALA A 694 13.60 1.72 -28.63
N ALA A 695 13.63 2.83 -27.89
CA ALA A 695 14.69 3.18 -26.94
C ALA A 695 14.08 3.85 -25.70
N GLY A 696 14.70 3.67 -24.54
CA GLY A 696 14.31 4.38 -23.33
C GLY A 696 14.90 5.81 -23.25
N PRO A 697 14.25 6.72 -22.51
CA PRO A 697 14.68 8.11 -22.36
C PRO A 697 16.07 8.25 -21.70
N ASN A 698 16.44 7.32 -20.81
CA ASN A 698 17.76 7.27 -20.15
C ASN A 698 18.65 6.15 -20.72
N ARG A 699 18.45 5.80 -22.00
CA ARG A 699 19.19 4.75 -22.73
C ARG A 699 18.86 3.32 -22.30
N GLU A 700 17.68 3.10 -21.73
CA GLU A 700 17.16 1.75 -21.49
C GLU A 700 16.98 0.98 -22.81
N GLN A 701 17.27 -0.31 -22.81
CA GLN A 701 17.16 -1.17 -24.01
C GLN A 701 17.23 -2.67 -23.66
N ALA A 702 16.72 -3.51 -24.57
CA ALA A 702 16.90 -4.97 -24.51
C ALA A 702 18.37 -5.38 -24.72
N CYS A 703 18.78 -6.47 -24.08
CA CYS A 703 20.14 -7.01 -24.10
C CYS A 703 20.17 -8.54 -24.32
N LYS A 704 21.38 -9.14 -24.35
CA LYS A 704 21.57 -10.59 -24.50
C LYS A 704 20.79 -11.34 -23.41
N GLY A 705 19.95 -12.28 -23.83
CA GLY A 705 19.02 -13.03 -22.98
C GLY A 705 17.56 -12.54 -23.08
N ASP A 706 17.32 -11.33 -23.58
CA ASP A 706 15.96 -10.81 -23.83
C ASP A 706 15.39 -11.22 -25.19
N SER A 707 16.23 -11.70 -26.12
CA SER A 707 15.82 -12.16 -27.47
C SER A 707 14.60 -13.07 -27.40
N GLY A 708 13.59 -12.80 -28.22
CA GLY A 708 12.33 -13.53 -28.21
C GLY A 708 11.31 -13.06 -27.15
N GLY A 709 11.71 -12.25 -26.18
CA GLY A 709 10.82 -11.64 -25.20
C GLY A 709 9.80 -10.66 -25.82
N PRO A 710 8.71 -10.34 -25.10
CA PRO A 710 7.66 -9.45 -25.60
C PRO A 710 8.07 -7.98 -25.55
N LEU A 711 7.69 -7.25 -26.61
CA LEU A 711 7.45 -5.81 -26.58
C LEU A 711 5.95 -5.57 -26.58
N ILE A 712 5.41 -4.98 -25.50
CA ILE A 712 3.97 -4.81 -25.32
C ILE A 712 3.55 -3.35 -25.28
N THR A 713 2.27 -3.12 -25.56
CA THR A 713 1.59 -1.85 -25.28
C THR A 713 0.49 -2.02 -24.24
N TYR A 714 0.14 -0.89 -23.60
CA TYR A 714 -1.08 -0.69 -22.80
C TYR A 714 -1.95 0.46 -23.32
N SER A 715 -1.58 1.04 -24.48
CA SER A 715 -2.17 2.27 -25.01
C SER A 715 -3.52 2.08 -25.71
N ASP A 716 -3.94 0.83 -25.91
CA ASP A 716 -5.17 0.51 -26.63
C ASP A 716 -6.38 0.84 -25.75
N ALA A 717 -7.57 1.02 -26.34
CA ALA A 717 -8.75 1.56 -25.64
C ALA A 717 -9.18 0.76 -24.40
N ASP A 718 -8.90 -0.54 -24.38
CA ASP A 718 -9.20 -1.45 -23.27
C ASP A 718 -8.10 -1.51 -22.21
N ARG A 719 -6.96 -0.82 -22.43
CA ARG A 719 -5.73 -0.82 -21.62
C ARG A 719 -5.20 -2.22 -21.28
N ARG A 720 -5.54 -3.24 -22.07
CA ARG A 720 -5.04 -4.60 -21.87
C ARG A 720 -3.64 -4.74 -22.49
N PRO A 721 -2.71 -5.47 -21.83
CA PRO A 721 -1.39 -5.73 -22.40
C PRO A 721 -1.50 -6.53 -23.71
N ARG A 722 -0.84 -6.06 -24.77
CA ARG A 722 -0.76 -6.78 -26.05
C ARG A 722 0.65 -6.78 -26.60
N VAL A 723 1.10 -7.94 -27.09
CA VAL A 723 2.39 -8.08 -27.77
C VAL A 723 2.31 -7.48 -29.16
N ILE A 724 3.04 -6.39 -29.37
CA ILE A 724 3.13 -5.68 -30.65
C ILE A 724 4.47 -5.91 -31.36
N GLY A 725 5.47 -6.41 -30.62
CA GLY A 725 6.77 -6.76 -31.15
C GLY A 725 7.45 -7.88 -30.36
N VAL A 726 8.45 -8.50 -31.00
CA VAL A 726 9.30 -9.55 -30.41
C VAL A 726 10.74 -9.05 -30.40
N VAL A 727 11.45 -9.16 -29.27
CA VAL A 727 12.85 -8.72 -29.16
C VAL A 727 13.71 -9.50 -30.16
N SER A 728 14.43 -8.80 -31.04
CA SER A 728 15.26 -9.42 -32.08
C SER A 728 16.74 -9.09 -31.90
N SER A 729 17.16 -7.86 -32.22
CA SER A 729 18.59 -7.50 -32.32
C SER A 729 18.89 -6.06 -31.87
N GLY A 730 20.15 -5.79 -31.53
CA GLY A 730 20.64 -4.48 -31.09
C GLY A 730 22.16 -4.37 -31.20
N ARG A 731 22.69 -3.14 -31.36
CA ARG A 731 24.10 -2.92 -31.69
C ARG A 731 25.07 -3.09 -30.52
N SER A 732 24.68 -2.69 -29.30
CA SER A 732 25.44 -2.87 -28.04
C SER A 732 24.54 -2.49 -26.86
N CYS A 733 24.50 -3.28 -25.79
CA CYS A 733 23.66 -3.02 -24.61
C CYS A 733 24.01 -1.69 -23.92
N GLY A 734 23.14 -0.68 -23.95
CA GLY A 734 23.22 0.61 -23.25
C GLY A 734 24.29 1.59 -23.74
N GLN A 735 25.23 1.18 -24.59
CA GLN A 735 26.45 1.96 -24.88
C GLN A 735 26.28 3.07 -25.93
N THR A 736 25.32 2.93 -26.85
CA THR A 736 25.27 3.77 -28.05
C THR A 736 24.09 4.76 -28.06
N GLY A 737 23.09 4.57 -27.20
CA GLY A 737 21.83 5.31 -27.26
C GLY A 737 21.03 5.07 -28.55
N GLU A 738 21.42 4.09 -29.37
CA GLU A 738 20.65 3.66 -30.55
C GLU A 738 19.51 2.72 -30.13
N ALA A 739 18.35 2.85 -30.78
CA ALA A 739 17.18 2.04 -30.50
C ALA A 739 17.39 0.55 -30.80
N SER A 740 16.88 -0.31 -29.92
CA SER A 740 16.79 -1.76 -30.14
C SER A 740 15.73 -2.08 -31.19
N ARG A 741 15.87 -3.25 -31.85
CA ARG A 741 15.01 -3.70 -32.94
C ARG A 741 14.11 -4.83 -32.47
N TYR A 742 12.85 -4.75 -32.87
CA TYR A 742 11.80 -5.69 -32.49
C TYR A 742 11.03 -6.11 -33.74
N THR A 743 10.85 -7.41 -33.95
CA THR A 743 10.05 -7.89 -35.09
C THR A 743 8.60 -7.49 -34.90
N ARG A 744 8.01 -6.83 -35.90
CA ARG A 744 6.66 -6.27 -35.79
C ARG A 744 5.61 -7.38 -35.93
N VAL A 745 4.81 -7.61 -34.88
CA VAL A 745 3.79 -8.67 -34.88
C VAL A 745 2.76 -8.50 -36.00
N ALA A 746 2.33 -7.25 -36.24
CA ALA A 746 1.39 -6.94 -37.33
C ALA A 746 1.91 -7.34 -38.73
N ALA A 747 3.24 -7.35 -38.94
CA ALA A 747 3.82 -7.78 -40.23
C ALA A 747 3.79 -9.30 -40.42
N ALA A 748 3.67 -10.08 -39.33
CA ALA A 748 3.58 -11.53 -39.33
C ALA A 748 2.16 -12.03 -39.00
N ARG A 749 1.15 -11.14 -39.00
CA ARG A 749 -0.21 -11.42 -38.52
C ARG A 749 -0.87 -12.55 -39.30
N ASP A 750 -0.78 -12.52 -40.62
CA ASP A 750 -1.37 -13.53 -41.50
C ASP A 750 -0.79 -14.92 -41.21
N TRP A 751 0.53 -15.01 -41.06
CA TRP A 751 1.21 -16.25 -40.70
C TRP A 751 0.81 -16.74 -39.30
N LEU A 752 0.72 -15.85 -38.32
CA LEU A 752 0.27 -16.21 -36.97
C LEU A 752 -1.17 -16.75 -36.96
N ASP A 753 -2.08 -16.16 -37.72
CA ASP A 753 -3.48 -16.61 -37.79
C ASP A 753 -3.60 -17.98 -38.46
N ASP A 754 -2.81 -18.23 -39.50
CA ASP A 754 -2.75 -19.54 -40.17
C ASP A 754 -2.22 -20.62 -39.24
N MET A 755 -1.16 -20.34 -38.49
CA MET A 755 -0.55 -21.33 -37.59
C MET A 755 -1.40 -21.62 -36.35
N LEU A 756 -2.13 -20.62 -35.84
CA LEU A 756 -2.99 -20.75 -34.66
C LEU A 756 -4.41 -21.24 -35.00
N GLY A 757 -4.74 -21.41 -36.29
CA GLY A 757 -6.07 -21.85 -36.72
C GLY A 757 -7.18 -20.83 -36.41
N ILE A 758 -6.85 -19.54 -36.49
CA ILE A 758 -7.75 -18.43 -36.13
C ILE A 758 -8.57 -17.95 -37.34
N ARG A 759 -8.22 -18.36 -38.57
CA ARG A 759 -9.08 -18.15 -39.74
C ARG A 759 -10.26 -19.14 -39.72
N PRO A 760 -11.49 -18.67 -40.02
CA PRO A 760 -12.71 -19.49 -39.97
C PRO A 760 -12.72 -20.65 -40.96
#